data_AF-A0A975BCA0-F1
#
_entry.id   AF-A0A975BCA0-F1
#
_cell.length_a   1.000
_cell.length_b   1.000
_cell.length_c   1.000
_cell.angle_alpha   90.00
_cell.angle_beta   90.00
_cell.angle_gamma   90.00
#
_symmetry.space_group_name_H-M   'P 1'
#
loop_
_entity.id
_entity.type
_entity.pdbx_description
1 polymer ?
#
loop_
_entity_poly.entity_id
_entity_poly.type
_entity_poly.pdbx_seq_one_letter_code
_entity_poly.pdbx_strand_id
1 'polypeptide(L)'
;MKLINISKSKIIFLCLIYFFFGKISPGFSFPVNFQDADGRNIQIDTTPERVVSIVPSVTEIIFSINAGNRISGLTYHDTYPAEASFKKVVGGFFSPSIEKIEQINPDIIFITDLHQKLIKAFENQNCRLIHLKLNSVSDLNETIMLLGQIFDKKDEAEKLINNIKTELEHTALKIKPVPISEKKRVIRLMGREDIMTPGSDSFQNEFISLAGGIAPELNKKGQIITITKQEWIKFNPQIIYGCGEDKILKEKILTQPGWKDVDAVKNKKIFFFPCDLTCRLSSRTGYFISCLASKIYPDAFASNSFKDQITGSKLAVLDLDYVKSSEIINSSVYDFIHKTLLIQFKTPVSVLSSLEGFRENIRYAGNSYSPYQVWELYHNLGLDLSRQKLLESIGKQEADTSLLFTGADMDNLSVQHKSFKDMNVYALVTAGVKSNAMRMGRDTGLFYEPGTINMLILTSMELSDRAMTRAVITATEAKTSALQDMDIRSSYTPFVNPATGTGTDNIIVVKGAGTRIDNAGGHSKMGELIAKAVYDGVSEAVYKQNSIIQNRSIFHRLKDRHISLYGLISNCSCTENSGEFILEIEKILLNPGYAGFIESAFAVSDAYERKLVSDLSAFNMWCNAAASEISGQKITNLKDLISDEELPIVIKTALNALLTGIYYKINSHEQKN
;
A
#
# COMPACT_ATOMS: atom_id res chain seq x y z
N MET A 1 -69.27 -42.67 -19.18
CA MET A 1 -70.30 -41.68 -19.58
C MET A 1 -69.65 -40.30 -19.58
N LYS A 2 -69.63 -39.67 -20.77
CA LYS A 2 -69.24 -38.31 -21.16
C LYS A 2 -68.57 -37.33 -20.17
N LEU A 3 -67.35 -36.95 -20.56
CA LEU A 3 -66.68 -35.64 -20.51
C LEU A 3 -67.57 -34.42 -20.18
N ILE A 4 -67.12 -33.57 -19.23
CA ILE A 4 -67.19 -32.10 -19.37
C ILE A 4 -65.87 -31.48 -18.88
N ASN A 5 -65.34 -30.66 -19.77
CA ASN A 5 -64.09 -29.91 -19.76
C ASN A 5 -64.33 -28.59 -19.00
N ILE A 6 -63.54 -28.26 -17.97
CA ILE A 6 -63.52 -26.90 -17.39
C ILE A 6 -62.09 -26.36 -17.41
N SER A 7 -62.00 -25.16 -17.98
CA SER A 7 -60.86 -24.52 -18.63
C SER A 7 -59.68 -24.15 -17.74
N LYS A 8 -58.48 -24.18 -18.33
CA LYS A 8 -57.18 -23.64 -17.89
C LYS A 8 -57.13 -22.12 -17.59
N SER A 9 -58.27 -21.44 -17.44
CA SER A 9 -58.33 -19.97 -17.33
C SER A 9 -58.44 -19.41 -15.90
N LYS A 10 -58.52 -20.25 -14.86
CA LYS A 10 -58.63 -19.78 -13.46
C LYS A 10 -57.41 -20.01 -12.56
N ILE A 11 -56.39 -20.75 -13.03
CA ILE A 11 -55.12 -20.92 -12.30
C ILE A 11 -54.12 -19.79 -12.62
N ILE A 12 -54.29 -19.10 -13.75
CA ILE A 12 -53.44 -17.96 -14.13
C ILE A 12 -53.80 -16.70 -13.30
N PHE A 13 -55.01 -16.58 -12.77
CA PHE A 13 -55.42 -15.40 -11.99
C PHE A 13 -55.00 -15.44 -10.52
N LEU A 14 -54.65 -16.61 -9.97
CA LEU A 14 -54.12 -16.72 -8.59
C LEU A 14 -52.59 -16.65 -8.52
N CYS A 15 -51.88 -16.86 -9.64
CA CYS A 15 -50.43 -16.65 -9.73
C CYS A 15 -50.04 -15.21 -10.13
N LEU A 16 -51.00 -14.39 -10.60
CA LEU A 16 -50.77 -12.98 -10.96
C LEU A 16 -50.90 -11.99 -9.78
N ILE A 17 -51.42 -12.42 -8.64
CA ILE A 17 -51.49 -11.59 -7.42
C ILE A 17 -50.25 -11.76 -6.53
N TYR A 18 -49.46 -12.84 -6.73
CA TYR A 18 -48.16 -13.01 -6.06
C TYR A 18 -46.98 -12.33 -6.78
N PHE A 19 -47.22 -11.77 -7.97
CA PHE A 19 -46.21 -10.98 -8.72
C PHE A 19 -46.35 -9.46 -8.53
N PHE A 20 -47.33 -9.02 -7.73
CA PHE A 20 -47.61 -7.59 -7.46
C PHE A 20 -47.38 -7.17 -5.99
N PHE A 21 -46.79 -8.04 -5.16
CA PHE A 21 -45.97 -7.54 -4.07
C PHE A 21 -44.58 -7.30 -4.64
N GLY A 22 -44.43 -6.13 -5.29
CA GLY A 22 -43.12 -5.56 -5.54
C GLY A 22 -42.29 -5.68 -4.26
N LYS A 23 -40.99 -5.95 -4.43
CA LYS A 23 -40.02 -5.75 -3.37
C LYS A 23 -40.35 -4.40 -2.72
N ILE A 24 -40.92 -4.44 -1.52
CA ILE A 24 -41.08 -3.28 -0.69
C ILE A 24 -39.64 -2.89 -0.39
N SER A 25 -39.14 -1.86 -1.08
CA SER A 25 -37.88 -1.22 -0.75
C SER A 25 -37.92 -0.87 0.73
N PRO A 26 -37.12 -1.50 1.60
CA PRO A 26 -37.12 -1.12 3.00
C PRO A 26 -36.32 0.17 3.12
N GLY A 27 -37.03 1.24 3.51
CA GLY A 27 -36.50 2.39 4.24
C GLY A 27 -35.73 3.42 3.42
N PHE A 28 -36.35 4.59 3.20
CA PHE A 28 -35.57 5.82 3.05
C PHE A 28 -34.65 5.96 4.27
N SER A 29 -33.33 5.78 4.09
CA SER A 29 -32.32 5.93 5.15
C SER A 29 -31.92 7.41 5.39
N PHE A 30 -32.70 8.33 4.87
CA PHE A 30 -32.49 9.77 4.98
C PHE A 30 -33.72 10.44 5.62
N PRO A 31 -33.52 11.55 6.36
CA PRO A 31 -32.24 12.22 6.60
C PRO A 31 -31.34 11.47 7.60
N VAL A 32 -30.03 11.57 7.41
CA VAL A 32 -29.03 11.15 8.41
C VAL A 32 -28.68 12.36 9.26
N ASN A 33 -28.99 12.28 10.56
CA ASN A 33 -28.72 13.34 11.54
C ASN A 33 -27.66 12.87 12.53
N PHE A 34 -26.64 13.69 12.75
CA PHE A 34 -25.58 13.40 13.71
C PHE A 34 -24.92 14.68 14.21
N GLN A 35 -24.20 14.57 15.32
CA GLN A 35 -23.33 15.62 15.82
C GLN A 35 -21.90 15.33 15.38
N ASP A 36 -21.23 16.30 14.77
CA ASP A 36 -19.83 16.16 14.37
C ASP A 36 -18.87 16.41 15.54
N ALA A 37 -17.56 16.26 15.31
CA ALA A 37 -16.53 16.40 16.35
C ALA A 37 -16.45 17.81 16.95
N ASP A 38 -16.95 18.84 16.24
CA ASP A 38 -17.01 20.22 16.71
C ASP A 38 -18.32 20.53 17.45
N GLY A 39 -19.19 19.53 17.63
CA GLY A 39 -20.47 19.68 18.30
C GLY A 39 -21.59 20.22 17.42
N ARG A 40 -21.39 20.33 16.10
CA ARG A 40 -22.39 20.86 15.15
C ARG A 40 -23.39 19.79 14.77
N ASN A 41 -24.67 20.14 14.73
CA ASN A 41 -25.72 19.25 14.21
C ASN A 41 -25.70 19.28 12.69
N ILE A 42 -25.38 18.14 12.08
CA ILE A 42 -25.33 17.97 10.63
C ILE A 42 -26.51 17.11 10.20
N GLN A 43 -27.21 17.56 9.16
CA GLN A 43 -28.27 16.83 8.48
C GLN A 43 -27.84 16.58 7.03
N ILE A 44 -27.86 15.32 6.62
CA ILE A 44 -27.64 14.89 5.24
C ILE A 44 -28.97 14.34 4.71
N ASP A 45 -29.52 14.96 3.67
CA ASP A 45 -30.85 14.63 3.14
C ASP A 45 -30.83 13.55 2.05
N THR A 46 -29.69 13.37 1.38
CA THR A 46 -29.50 12.40 0.30
C THR A 46 -28.06 11.93 0.26
N THR A 47 -27.82 10.79 -0.39
CA THR A 47 -26.45 10.26 -0.56
C THR A 47 -25.60 11.27 -1.35
N PRO A 48 -24.47 11.74 -0.80
CA PRO A 48 -23.61 12.71 -1.49
C PRO A 48 -22.99 12.12 -2.76
N GLU A 49 -22.86 12.93 -3.81
CA GLU A 49 -22.32 12.50 -5.10
C GLU A 49 -20.89 12.98 -5.33
N ARG A 50 -20.56 14.18 -4.85
CA ARG A 50 -19.26 14.83 -5.02
C ARG A 50 -18.61 15.08 -3.66
N VAL A 51 -17.84 14.10 -3.21
CA VAL A 51 -17.14 14.18 -1.92
C VAL A 51 -15.69 14.55 -2.11
N VAL A 52 -15.22 15.49 -1.31
CA VAL A 52 -13.79 15.75 -1.14
C VAL A 52 -13.37 15.31 0.25
N SER A 53 -12.31 14.53 0.35
CA SER A 53 -11.75 14.13 1.64
C SER A 53 -10.35 14.69 1.79
N ILE A 54 -10.15 15.57 2.78
CA ILE A 54 -8.83 16.07 3.16
C ILE A 54 -8.25 15.22 4.31
N VAL A 55 -8.95 14.16 4.74
CA VAL A 55 -8.59 13.33 5.90
C VAL A 55 -8.33 11.89 5.44
N PRO A 56 -7.06 11.44 5.37
CA PRO A 56 -6.76 10.14 4.77
C PRO A 56 -7.37 8.91 5.46
N SER A 57 -7.56 8.95 6.78
CA SER A 57 -8.25 7.87 7.50
C SER A 57 -9.71 7.73 7.06
N VAL A 58 -10.40 8.84 6.81
CA VAL A 58 -11.79 8.89 6.33
C VAL A 58 -11.86 8.42 4.88
N THR A 59 -10.93 8.86 4.03
CA THR A 59 -10.82 8.38 2.64
C THR A 59 -10.75 6.86 2.58
N GLU A 60 -9.85 6.26 3.37
CA GLU A 60 -9.66 4.81 3.43
C GLU A 60 -10.93 4.07 3.91
N ILE A 61 -11.66 4.60 4.90
CA ILE A 61 -12.94 4.02 5.34
C ILE A 61 -13.98 4.06 4.21
N ILE A 62 -14.14 5.19 3.53
CA ILE A 62 -15.12 5.37 2.44
C ILE A 62 -14.86 4.37 1.31
N PHE A 63 -13.60 4.16 0.94
CA PHE A 63 -13.26 3.11 -0.02
C PHE A 63 -13.56 1.71 0.53
N SER A 64 -13.22 1.43 1.79
CA SER A 64 -13.42 0.11 2.41
C SER A 64 -14.89 -0.31 2.51
N ILE A 65 -15.82 0.65 2.59
CA ILE A 65 -17.27 0.39 2.57
C ILE A 65 -17.87 0.43 1.15
N ASN A 66 -17.04 0.35 0.10
CA ASN A 66 -17.43 0.40 -1.31
C ASN A 66 -18.13 1.72 -1.74
N ALA A 67 -17.79 2.84 -1.11
CA ALA A 67 -18.29 4.18 -1.46
C ALA A 67 -17.22 5.07 -2.14
N GLY A 68 -16.06 4.51 -2.49
CA GLY A 68 -14.94 5.25 -3.11
C GLY A 68 -15.27 5.90 -4.46
N ASN A 69 -16.32 5.46 -5.16
CA ASN A 69 -16.80 6.11 -6.37
C ASN A 69 -17.34 7.54 -6.12
N ARG A 70 -17.81 7.84 -4.89
CA ARG A 70 -18.29 9.18 -4.49
C ARG A 70 -17.17 10.19 -4.26
N ILE A 71 -15.93 9.73 -4.06
CA ILE A 71 -14.78 10.61 -3.87
C ILE A 71 -14.39 11.23 -5.21
N SER A 72 -14.50 12.55 -5.28
CA SER A 72 -14.13 13.39 -6.43
C SER A 72 -12.80 14.11 -6.23
N GLY A 73 -12.34 14.24 -4.98
CA GLY A 73 -11.02 14.82 -4.66
C GLY A 73 -10.45 14.27 -3.36
N LEU A 74 -9.14 14.07 -3.33
CA LEU A 74 -8.40 13.57 -2.17
C LEU A 74 -7.02 14.20 -2.05
N THR A 75 -6.31 13.91 -0.96
CA THR A 75 -4.94 14.41 -0.75
C THR A 75 -3.92 13.52 -1.45
N TYR A 76 -2.72 14.02 -1.73
CA TYR A 76 -1.63 13.16 -2.22
C TYR A 76 -1.14 12.14 -1.17
N HIS A 77 -1.68 12.13 0.06
CA HIS A 77 -1.39 11.09 1.04
C HIS A 77 -2.27 9.85 0.86
N ASP A 78 -3.37 9.96 0.11
CA ASP A 78 -4.35 8.91 -0.12
C ASP A 78 -3.86 7.93 -1.19
N THR A 79 -3.07 6.96 -0.74
CA THR A 79 -2.45 5.93 -1.60
C THR A 79 -3.02 4.54 -1.38
N TYR A 80 -4.03 4.38 -0.54
CA TYR A 80 -4.70 3.10 -0.29
C TYR A 80 -6.20 3.32 -0.15
N PRO A 81 -7.04 2.44 -0.72
CA PRO A 81 -6.68 1.30 -1.58
C PRO A 81 -6.22 1.75 -2.97
N ALA A 82 -5.92 0.79 -3.86
CA ALA A 82 -5.29 1.05 -5.16
C ALA A 82 -6.08 2.05 -6.02
N GLU A 83 -7.42 1.99 -5.93
CA GLU A 83 -8.37 2.85 -6.65
C GLU A 83 -8.24 4.33 -6.30
N ALA A 84 -7.73 4.67 -5.10
CA ALA A 84 -7.46 6.05 -4.70
C ALA A 84 -6.45 6.73 -5.64
N SER A 85 -5.53 5.96 -6.22
CA SER A 85 -4.47 6.47 -7.11
C SER A 85 -4.99 7.14 -8.38
N PHE A 86 -6.24 6.87 -8.77
CA PHE A 86 -6.87 7.45 -9.95
C PHE A 86 -7.73 8.69 -9.67
N LYS A 87 -7.86 9.11 -8.40
CA LYS A 87 -8.68 10.27 -8.03
C LYS A 87 -7.89 11.57 -8.16
N LYS A 88 -8.63 12.69 -8.33
CA LYS A 88 -8.04 14.03 -8.43
C LYS A 88 -7.36 14.39 -7.10
N VAL A 89 -6.07 14.71 -7.16
CA VAL A 89 -5.32 15.26 -6.02
C VAL A 89 -5.65 16.75 -5.87
N VAL A 90 -6.19 17.13 -4.71
CA VAL A 90 -6.59 18.49 -4.37
C VAL A 90 -5.66 19.16 -3.36
N GLY A 91 -4.45 18.64 -3.17
CA GLY A 91 -3.44 19.16 -2.24
C GLY A 91 -3.01 18.14 -1.20
N GLY A 92 -2.37 18.60 -0.14
CA GLY A 92 -1.94 17.78 0.99
C GLY A 92 -2.90 17.89 2.17
N PHE A 93 -2.61 17.11 3.21
CA PHE A 93 -3.37 17.14 4.45
C PHE A 93 -3.24 18.52 5.13
N PHE A 94 -2.04 19.09 5.19
CA PHE A 94 -1.83 20.40 5.83
C PHE A 94 -2.06 21.59 4.88
N SER A 95 -2.11 21.34 3.57
CA SER A 95 -2.20 22.38 2.54
C SER A 95 -3.19 22.01 1.42
N PRO A 96 -4.49 21.89 1.72
CA PRO A 96 -5.51 21.70 0.70
C PRO A 96 -5.58 22.90 -0.24
N SER A 97 -5.74 22.64 -1.54
CA SER A 97 -5.90 23.65 -2.58
C SER A 97 -7.37 24.03 -2.73
N ILE A 98 -7.75 25.19 -2.17
CA ILE A 98 -9.11 25.73 -2.25
C ILE A 98 -9.60 25.80 -3.70
N GLU A 99 -8.79 26.36 -4.61
CA GLU A 99 -9.13 26.48 -6.04
C GLU A 99 -9.47 25.13 -6.68
N LYS A 100 -8.67 24.08 -6.43
CA LYS A 100 -8.92 22.75 -6.99
C LYS A 100 -10.17 22.10 -6.40
N ILE A 101 -10.51 22.40 -5.15
CA ILE A 101 -11.71 21.93 -4.46
C ILE A 101 -12.95 22.65 -5.00
N GLU A 102 -12.89 23.96 -5.18
CA GLU A 102 -13.99 24.75 -5.76
C GLU A 102 -14.36 24.27 -7.17
N GLN A 103 -13.37 23.91 -7.99
CA GLN A 103 -13.59 23.32 -9.32
C GLN A 103 -14.38 21.99 -9.29
N ILE A 104 -14.36 21.26 -8.17
CA ILE A 104 -15.14 20.03 -8.00
C ILE A 104 -16.60 20.34 -7.67
N ASN A 105 -16.87 21.49 -7.06
CA ASN A 105 -18.17 21.89 -6.51
C ASN A 105 -18.74 20.79 -5.58
N PRO A 106 -18.08 20.50 -4.44
CA PRO A 106 -18.42 19.36 -3.59
C PRO A 106 -19.72 19.55 -2.81
N ASP A 107 -20.42 18.45 -2.55
CA ASP A 107 -21.58 18.42 -1.65
C ASP A 107 -21.11 18.32 -0.18
N ILE A 108 -20.00 17.61 0.03
CA ILE A 108 -19.39 17.37 1.35
C ILE A 108 -17.86 17.49 1.25
N ILE A 109 -17.26 18.11 2.26
CA ILE A 109 -15.82 18.06 2.51
C ILE A 109 -15.55 17.49 3.91
N PHE A 110 -14.80 16.41 3.99
CA PHE A 110 -14.27 15.89 5.26
C PHE A 110 -12.98 16.63 5.65
N ILE A 111 -12.95 17.16 6.86
CA ILE A 111 -11.91 18.06 7.37
C ILE A 111 -11.47 17.69 8.80
N THR A 112 -10.43 18.39 9.28
CA THR A 112 -10.05 18.49 10.69
C THR A 112 -10.02 19.96 11.12
N ASP A 113 -9.89 20.20 12.43
CA ASP A 113 -9.67 21.52 13.03
C ASP A 113 -8.42 22.25 12.49
N LEU A 114 -7.48 21.53 11.89
CA LEU A 114 -6.28 22.11 11.24
C LEU A 114 -6.60 22.85 9.93
N HIS A 115 -7.78 22.65 9.33
CA HIS A 115 -8.11 23.15 7.99
C HIS A 115 -8.79 24.53 8.00
N GLN A 116 -8.41 25.42 8.91
CA GLN A 116 -9.08 26.72 9.13
C GLN A 116 -9.24 27.59 7.89
N LYS A 117 -8.24 27.63 6.99
CA LYS A 117 -8.34 28.38 5.72
C LYS A 117 -9.43 27.81 4.80
N LEU A 118 -9.53 26.48 4.73
CA LEU A 118 -10.55 25.79 3.94
C LEU A 118 -11.95 25.99 4.57
N ILE A 119 -12.05 25.89 5.90
CA ILE A 119 -13.30 26.12 6.63
C ILE A 119 -13.87 27.50 6.30
N LYS A 120 -13.05 28.56 6.40
CA LYS A 120 -13.46 29.94 6.08
C LYS A 120 -13.90 30.10 4.61
N ALA A 121 -13.23 29.43 3.67
CA ALA A 121 -13.56 29.53 2.25
C ALA A 121 -14.92 28.89 1.90
N PHE A 122 -15.34 27.86 2.65
CA PHE A 122 -16.55 27.08 2.38
C PHE A 122 -17.71 27.33 3.37
N GLU A 123 -17.54 28.22 4.36
CA GLU A 123 -18.55 28.51 5.39
C GLU A 123 -19.90 28.99 4.83
N ASN A 124 -19.87 29.79 3.76
CA ASN A 124 -21.06 30.35 3.10
C ASN A 124 -21.44 29.63 1.79
N GLN A 125 -20.83 28.48 1.50
CA GLN A 125 -21.11 27.72 0.29
C GLN A 125 -22.19 26.66 0.54
N ASN A 126 -22.83 26.19 -0.54
CA ASN A 126 -23.76 25.06 -0.47
C ASN A 126 -23.02 23.72 -0.39
N CYS A 127 -22.09 23.61 0.57
CA CYS A 127 -21.23 22.47 0.81
C CYS A 127 -21.18 22.20 2.32
N ARG A 128 -21.26 20.93 2.73
CA ARG A 128 -21.22 20.56 4.15
C ARG A 128 -19.81 20.18 4.57
N LEU A 129 -19.29 20.92 5.55
CA LEU A 129 -18.01 20.62 6.19
C LEU A 129 -18.26 19.67 7.36
N ILE A 130 -17.57 18.52 7.37
CA ILE A 130 -17.77 17.48 8.40
C ILE A 130 -16.42 17.16 9.04
N HIS A 131 -16.34 17.32 10.36
CA HIS A 131 -15.21 16.90 11.18
C HIS A 131 -15.59 15.64 11.96
N LEU A 132 -14.90 14.52 11.71
CA LEU A 132 -15.20 13.23 12.35
C LEU A 132 -14.22 12.94 13.49
N LYS A 133 -14.74 12.42 14.61
CA LYS A 133 -13.94 12.07 15.78
C LYS A 133 -13.28 10.70 15.58
N LEU A 134 -11.95 10.64 15.67
CA LEU A 134 -11.16 9.41 15.47
C LEU A 134 -10.01 9.32 16.49
N ASN A 135 -10.35 9.30 17.78
CA ASN A 135 -9.37 9.27 18.88
C ASN A 135 -9.21 7.91 19.55
N SER A 136 -10.09 6.95 19.26
CA SER A 136 -10.09 5.61 19.86
C SER A 136 -10.73 4.56 18.94
N VAL A 137 -10.45 3.28 19.15
CA VAL A 137 -11.09 2.18 18.39
C VAL A 137 -12.63 2.21 18.50
N SER A 138 -13.18 2.70 19.62
CA SER A 138 -14.63 2.95 19.74
C SER A 138 -15.11 4.01 18.75
N ASP A 139 -14.42 5.16 18.71
CA ASP A 139 -14.76 6.25 17.79
C ASP A 139 -14.63 5.80 16.31
N LEU A 140 -13.69 4.88 16.02
CA LEU A 140 -13.56 4.28 14.69
C LEU A 140 -14.81 3.50 14.28
N ASN A 141 -15.35 2.65 15.17
CA ASN A 141 -16.54 1.87 14.87
C ASN A 141 -17.77 2.77 14.64
N GLU A 142 -17.93 3.80 15.48
CA GLU A 142 -18.98 4.81 15.34
C GLU A 142 -18.84 5.56 14.00
N THR A 143 -17.61 5.96 13.65
CA THR A 143 -17.32 6.65 12.39
C THR A 143 -17.59 5.77 11.17
N ILE A 144 -17.18 4.49 11.19
CA ILE A 144 -17.45 3.55 10.10
C ILE A 144 -18.96 3.38 9.91
N MET A 145 -19.71 3.22 10.99
CA MET A 145 -21.16 3.09 10.94
C MET A 145 -21.83 4.36 10.40
N LEU A 146 -21.40 5.53 10.87
CA LEU A 146 -21.90 6.82 10.38
C LEU A 146 -21.63 7.00 8.89
N LEU A 147 -20.42 6.70 8.41
CA LEU A 147 -20.09 6.73 6.99
C LEU A 147 -20.95 5.72 6.21
N GLY A 148 -21.20 4.53 6.77
CA GLY A 148 -22.16 3.56 6.23
C GLY A 148 -23.58 4.14 6.10
N GLN A 149 -24.02 4.98 7.03
CA GLN A 149 -25.32 5.67 6.93
C GLN A 149 -25.30 6.78 5.87
N ILE A 150 -24.28 7.64 5.86
CA ILE A 150 -24.12 8.75 4.91
C ILE A 150 -24.10 8.24 3.46
N PHE A 151 -23.43 7.12 3.22
CA PHE A 151 -23.23 6.57 1.87
C PHE A 151 -24.22 5.47 1.46
N ASP A 152 -25.19 5.13 2.31
CA ASP A 152 -26.12 4.00 2.11
C ASP A 152 -25.38 2.65 1.91
N LYS A 153 -24.47 2.38 2.84
CA LYS A 153 -23.51 1.27 2.90
C LYS A 153 -23.40 0.64 4.29
N LYS A 154 -24.53 0.50 4.99
CA LYS A 154 -24.57 -0.04 6.37
C LYS A 154 -24.06 -1.48 6.45
N ASP A 155 -24.48 -2.35 5.53
CA ASP A 155 -24.04 -3.75 5.50
C ASP A 155 -22.52 -3.86 5.29
N GLU A 156 -21.94 -3.05 4.40
CA GLU A 156 -20.49 -3.00 4.20
C GLU A 156 -19.76 -2.42 5.42
N ALA A 157 -20.33 -1.41 6.09
CA ALA A 157 -19.80 -0.86 7.33
C ALA A 157 -19.80 -1.89 8.48
N GLU A 158 -20.90 -2.64 8.67
CA GLU A 158 -21.00 -3.70 9.67
C GLU A 158 -19.99 -4.82 9.41
N LYS A 159 -19.81 -5.23 8.15
CA LYS A 159 -18.78 -6.21 7.78
C LYS A 159 -17.39 -5.70 8.12
N LEU A 160 -17.09 -4.43 7.83
CA LEU A 160 -15.79 -3.85 8.14
C LEU A 160 -15.52 -3.80 9.65
N ILE A 161 -16.51 -3.37 10.45
CA ILE A 161 -16.41 -3.36 11.93
C ILE A 161 -16.18 -4.77 12.46
N ASN A 162 -16.94 -5.76 11.97
CA ASN A 162 -16.80 -7.15 12.39
C ASN A 162 -15.41 -7.71 12.04
N ASN A 163 -14.87 -7.40 10.86
CA ASN A 163 -13.52 -7.82 10.48
C ASN A 163 -12.46 -7.25 11.43
N ILE A 164 -12.51 -5.95 11.71
CA ILE A 164 -11.58 -5.29 12.65
C ILE A 164 -11.69 -5.94 14.04
N LYS A 165 -12.91 -6.16 14.53
CA LYS A 165 -13.16 -6.79 15.82
C LYS A 165 -12.59 -8.21 15.88
N THR A 166 -12.81 -9.03 14.86
CA THR A 166 -12.27 -10.40 14.80
C THR A 166 -10.75 -10.41 14.80
N GLU A 167 -10.08 -9.49 14.09
CA GLU A 167 -8.62 -9.36 14.12
C GLU A 167 -8.07 -8.99 15.51
N LEU A 168 -8.77 -8.10 16.22
CA LEU A 168 -8.43 -7.71 17.59
C LEU A 168 -8.63 -8.86 18.59
N GLU A 169 -9.77 -9.55 18.51
CA GLU A 169 -10.07 -10.71 19.35
C GLU A 169 -9.05 -11.83 19.14
N HIS A 170 -8.69 -12.08 17.87
CA HIS A 170 -7.67 -13.06 17.53
C HIS A 170 -6.29 -12.69 18.11
N THR A 171 -5.90 -11.43 17.99
CA THR A 171 -4.64 -10.93 18.58
C THR A 171 -4.67 -11.07 20.11
N ALA A 172 -5.79 -10.73 20.75
CA ALA A 172 -5.98 -10.89 22.20
C ALA A 172 -5.83 -12.35 22.65
N LEU A 173 -6.34 -13.31 21.88
CA LEU A 173 -6.18 -14.75 22.17
C LEU A 173 -4.71 -15.17 22.11
N LYS A 174 -3.94 -14.71 21.12
CA LYS A 174 -2.51 -15.01 21.00
C LYS A 174 -1.69 -14.50 22.18
N ILE A 175 -1.99 -13.29 22.66
CA ILE A 175 -1.22 -12.67 23.76
C ILE A 175 -1.71 -13.09 25.15
N LYS A 176 -2.89 -13.71 25.27
CA LYS A 176 -3.48 -14.14 26.55
C LYS A 176 -2.54 -15.02 27.41
N PRO A 177 -1.74 -15.95 26.85
CA PRO A 177 -0.80 -16.76 27.63
C PRO A 177 0.39 -15.98 28.19
N VAL A 178 0.66 -14.76 27.70
CA VAL A 178 1.83 -13.97 28.12
C VAL A 178 1.63 -13.45 29.56
N PRO A 179 2.51 -13.80 30.52
CA PRO A 179 2.42 -13.32 31.89
C PRO A 179 2.54 -11.79 31.98
N ILE A 180 1.87 -11.18 32.97
CA ILE A 180 1.97 -9.73 33.22
C ILE A 180 3.42 -9.28 33.42
N SER A 181 4.24 -10.10 34.09
CA SER A 181 5.67 -9.85 34.32
C SER A 181 6.51 -9.82 33.04
N GLU A 182 6.02 -10.40 31.95
CA GLU A 182 6.72 -10.48 30.67
C GLU A 182 6.26 -9.41 29.67
N LYS A 183 5.24 -8.62 30.03
CA LYS A 183 4.74 -7.55 29.17
C LYS A 183 5.86 -6.55 28.85
N LYS A 184 5.98 -6.20 27.57
CA LYS A 184 7.04 -5.31 27.11
C LYS A 184 6.62 -3.85 27.18
N ARG A 185 7.54 -2.99 27.62
CA ARG A 185 7.40 -1.53 27.49
C ARG A 185 7.65 -1.13 26.04
N VAL A 186 6.65 -0.51 25.41
CA VAL A 186 6.68 -0.16 23.99
C VAL A 186 6.47 1.34 23.86
N ILE A 187 7.23 1.98 22.97
CA ILE A 187 7.05 3.39 22.65
C ILE A 187 6.95 3.58 21.14
N ARG A 188 6.05 4.47 20.72
CA ARG A 188 6.01 4.96 19.35
C ARG A 188 6.98 6.11 19.21
N LEU A 189 8.02 5.91 18.41
CA LEU A 189 8.93 6.97 18.03
C LEU A 189 8.24 7.92 17.06
N MET A 190 8.31 9.20 17.35
CA MET A 190 7.89 10.29 16.49
C MET A 190 8.94 11.40 16.58
N GLY A 191 8.92 12.33 15.63
CA GLY A 191 9.73 13.53 15.69
C GLY A 191 10.92 13.48 14.73
N ARG A 192 11.70 14.56 14.74
CA ARG A 192 12.77 14.79 13.74
C ARG A 192 14.03 15.37 14.36
N GLU A 193 13.89 16.40 15.18
CA GLU A 193 15.02 17.00 15.92
C GLU A 193 15.10 16.50 17.37
N ASP A 194 13.94 16.26 17.98
CA ASP A 194 13.80 15.68 19.31
C ASP A 194 13.04 14.35 19.25
N ILE A 195 13.23 13.52 20.27
CA ILE A 195 12.38 12.35 20.46
C ILE A 195 11.00 12.81 20.92
N MET A 196 9.99 12.40 20.17
CA MET A 196 8.59 12.62 20.50
C MET A 196 7.84 11.29 20.54
N THR A 197 6.69 11.29 21.20
CA THR A 197 5.78 10.15 21.32
C THR A 197 4.34 10.66 21.35
N PRO A 198 3.32 9.82 21.13
CA PRO A 198 1.95 10.24 21.36
C PRO A 198 1.65 10.45 22.85
N GLY A 199 0.75 11.40 23.15
CA GLY A 199 0.25 11.67 24.50
C GLY A 199 -0.66 10.56 25.03
N SER A 200 -0.98 10.62 26.32
CA SER A 200 -1.76 9.57 27.01
C SER A 200 -3.19 9.38 26.47
N ASP A 201 -3.70 10.35 25.71
CA ASP A 201 -5.04 10.39 25.10
C ASP A 201 -5.05 10.01 23.60
N SER A 202 -3.92 9.54 23.07
CA SER A 202 -3.80 9.17 21.66
C SER A 202 -4.15 7.69 21.39
N PHE A 203 -4.85 7.45 20.27
CA PHE A 203 -5.15 6.11 19.77
C PHE A 203 -3.90 5.25 19.53
N GLN A 204 -2.73 5.86 19.28
CA GLN A 204 -1.50 5.10 19.06
C GLN A 204 -0.94 4.47 20.35
N ASN A 205 -1.28 5.02 21.53
CA ASN A 205 -1.03 4.36 22.81
C ASN A 205 -2.08 3.28 23.10
N GLU A 206 -3.31 3.45 22.62
CA GLU A 206 -4.32 2.38 22.62
C GLU A 206 -3.86 1.19 21.76
N PHE A 207 -3.26 1.43 20.59
CA PHE A 207 -2.68 0.38 19.73
C PHE A 207 -1.60 -0.44 20.44
N ILE A 208 -0.72 0.21 21.20
CA ILE A 208 0.29 -0.47 22.03
C ILE A 208 -0.38 -1.40 23.04
N SER A 209 -1.43 -0.90 23.68
CA SER A 209 -2.13 -1.60 24.76
C SER A 209 -2.90 -2.82 24.20
N LEU A 210 -3.59 -2.65 23.06
CA LEU A 210 -4.29 -3.72 22.35
C LEU A 210 -3.33 -4.76 21.76
N ALA A 211 -2.09 -4.38 21.44
CA ALA A 211 -1.03 -5.30 21.04
C ALA A 211 -0.37 -6.03 22.24
N GLY A 212 -0.84 -5.78 23.47
CA GLY A 212 -0.34 -6.39 24.70
C GLY A 212 0.89 -5.72 25.30
N GLY A 213 1.32 -4.58 24.77
CA GLY A 213 2.43 -3.78 25.31
C GLY A 213 2.01 -2.86 26.45
N ILE A 214 3.01 -2.29 27.13
CA ILE A 214 2.85 -1.22 28.12
C ILE A 214 3.24 0.09 27.43
N ALA A 215 2.26 0.99 27.25
CA ALA A 215 2.46 2.32 26.68
C ALA A 215 3.09 3.29 27.71
N PRO A 216 3.73 4.39 27.28
CA PRO A 216 4.30 5.37 28.19
C PRO A 216 3.22 6.22 28.88
N GLU A 217 3.22 6.23 30.22
CA GLU A 217 2.36 7.09 31.03
C GLU A 217 3.11 8.36 31.46
N LEU A 218 3.16 9.35 30.57
CA LEU A 218 3.90 10.61 30.79
C LEU A 218 3.06 11.74 31.40
N ASN A 219 1.75 11.52 31.65
CA ASN A 219 0.79 12.54 32.09
C ASN A 219 0.75 13.81 31.20
N LYS A 220 1.07 13.65 29.92
CA LYS A 220 1.01 14.68 28.89
C LYS A 220 -0.02 14.26 27.84
N LYS A 221 -0.91 15.17 27.47
CA LYS A 221 -1.94 14.98 26.44
C LYS A 221 -1.53 15.59 25.10
N GLY A 222 -2.11 15.11 24.01
CA GLY A 222 -1.90 15.62 22.66
C GLY A 222 -1.42 14.55 21.67
N GLN A 223 -1.59 14.84 20.38
CA GLN A 223 -1.23 13.92 19.30
C GLN A 223 0.27 13.63 19.23
N ILE A 224 1.10 14.59 19.63
CA ILE A 224 2.56 14.49 19.65
C ILE A 224 3.08 15.28 20.85
N ILE A 225 3.91 14.65 21.68
CA ILE A 225 4.54 15.24 22.87
C ILE A 225 6.04 14.97 22.87
N THR A 226 6.84 15.93 23.33
CA THR A 226 8.29 15.74 23.50
C THR A 226 8.59 14.92 24.75
N ILE A 227 9.52 13.96 24.64
CA ILE A 227 10.02 13.19 25.77
C ILE A 227 11.40 13.72 26.21
N THR A 228 11.59 13.87 27.51
CA THR A 228 12.90 14.21 28.07
C THR A 228 13.79 12.96 28.18
N LYS A 229 15.11 13.14 28.24
CA LYS A 229 16.06 12.03 28.50
C LYS A 229 15.74 11.28 29.80
N GLN A 230 15.33 12.00 30.84
CA GLN A 230 14.96 11.38 32.12
C GLN A 230 13.71 10.51 31.99
N GLU A 231 12.67 10.99 31.31
CA GLU A 231 11.46 10.20 31.03
C GLU A 231 11.78 8.97 30.17
N TRP A 232 12.63 9.12 29.15
CA TRP A 232 13.07 8.02 28.28
C TRP A 232 13.82 6.93 29.04
N ILE A 233 14.80 7.31 29.87
CA ILE A 233 15.57 6.37 30.70
C ILE A 233 14.67 5.73 31.75
N LYS A 234 13.79 6.51 32.39
CA LYS A 234 12.84 6.01 33.41
C LYS A 234 11.87 4.99 32.81
N PHE A 235 11.34 5.26 31.62
CA PHE A 235 10.47 4.33 30.92
C PHE A 235 11.24 3.11 30.41
N ASN A 236 12.51 3.27 30.02
CA ASN A 236 13.38 2.21 29.48
C ASN A 236 12.63 1.32 28.46
N PRO A 237 12.26 1.83 27.27
CA PRO A 237 11.50 1.06 26.30
C PRO A 237 12.27 -0.22 25.91
N GLN A 238 11.54 -1.33 25.82
CA GLN A 238 12.06 -2.62 25.37
C GLN A 238 11.79 -2.86 23.89
N ILE A 239 10.76 -2.22 23.35
CA ILE A 239 10.44 -2.18 21.92
C ILE A 239 10.21 -0.73 21.51
N ILE A 240 10.76 -0.33 20.36
CA ILE A 240 10.45 0.95 19.71
C ILE A 240 9.82 0.64 18.36
N TYR A 241 8.72 1.30 18.02
CA TYR A 241 8.23 1.31 16.64
C TYR A 241 8.09 2.73 16.08
N GLY A 242 8.33 2.89 14.78
CA GLY A 242 8.19 4.17 14.08
C GLY A 242 7.72 3.96 12.63
N CYS A 243 7.68 5.03 11.85
CA CYS A 243 7.29 5.01 10.44
C CYS A 243 8.02 6.08 9.63
N GLY A 244 8.03 5.96 8.31
CA GLY A 244 8.54 7.01 7.41
C GLY A 244 9.94 7.51 7.79
N GLU A 245 10.04 8.81 8.06
CA GLU A 245 11.29 9.51 8.38
C GLU A 245 11.82 9.28 9.79
N ASP A 246 11.06 8.61 10.68
CA ASP A 246 11.54 8.24 12.02
C ASP A 246 12.81 7.36 11.95
N LYS A 247 13.10 6.76 10.77
CA LYS A 247 14.36 6.04 10.48
C LYS A 247 15.59 6.94 10.59
N ILE A 248 15.49 8.18 10.11
CA ILE A 248 16.59 9.17 10.18
C ILE A 248 16.83 9.55 11.65
N LEU A 249 15.74 9.71 12.41
CA LEU A 249 15.81 10.00 13.85
C LEU A 249 16.55 8.89 14.62
N LYS A 250 16.28 7.63 14.27
CA LYS A 250 17.01 6.48 14.83
C LYS A 250 18.51 6.60 14.61
N GLU A 251 18.96 6.99 13.44
CA GLU A 251 20.39 7.09 13.11
C GLU A 251 21.06 8.28 13.82
N LYS A 252 20.36 9.42 13.89
CA LYS A 252 20.90 10.67 14.46
C LYS A 252 20.87 10.73 15.99
N ILE A 253 19.79 10.26 16.62
CA ILE A 253 19.54 10.49 18.06
C ILE A 253 19.73 9.22 18.88
N LEU A 254 19.25 8.06 18.42
CA LEU A 254 19.34 6.82 19.19
C LEU A 254 20.77 6.25 19.31
N THR A 255 21.76 6.93 18.72
CA THR A 255 23.19 6.66 18.86
C THR A 255 23.85 7.49 19.97
N GLN A 256 23.16 8.49 20.53
CA GLN A 256 23.70 9.42 21.53
C GLN A 256 23.54 8.91 22.97
N PRO A 257 24.40 9.33 23.92
CA PRO A 257 24.26 9.00 25.34
C PRO A 257 22.93 9.44 25.95
N GLY A 258 22.36 8.59 26.81
CA GLY A 258 21.03 8.71 27.41
C GLY A 258 19.92 8.13 26.54
N TRP A 259 20.03 8.26 25.22
CA TRP A 259 19.05 7.70 24.28
C TRP A 259 19.35 6.25 23.92
N LYS A 260 20.63 5.93 23.65
CA LYS A 260 21.08 4.59 23.28
C LYS A 260 21.05 3.56 24.42
N ASP A 261 20.89 4.03 25.67
CA ASP A 261 21.15 3.24 26.86
C ASP A 261 19.95 2.37 27.30
N VAL A 262 18.84 2.44 26.57
CA VAL A 262 17.61 1.67 26.83
C VAL A 262 17.63 0.31 26.15
N ASP A 263 16.84 -0.62 26.69
CA ASP A 263 16.84 -2.04 26.28
C ASP A 263 16.53 -2.22 24.79
N ALA A 264 15.58 -1.44 24.24
CA ALA A 264 15.19 -1.54 22.83
C ALA A 264 16.37 -1.28 21.88
N VAL A 265 17.20 -0.28 22.17
CA VAL A 265 18.35 0.09 21.32
C VAL A 265 19.47 -0.94 21.47
N LYS A 266 19.81 -1.32 22.70
CA LYS A 266 20.84 -2.33 23.00
C LYS A 266 20.53 -3.69 22.33
N ASN A 267 19.27 -4.10 22.36
CA ASN A 267 18.82 -5.38 21.81
C ASN A 267 18.33 -5.29 20.35
N LYS A 268 18.52 -4.14 19.68
CA LYS A 268 18.11 -3.89 18.28
C LYS A 268 16.61 -4.16 18.01
N LYS A 269 15.75 -3.90 18.99
CA LYS A 269 14.28 -4.06 18.89
C LYS A 269 13.60 -2.74 18.48
N ILE A 270 13.98 -2.27 17.29
CA ILE A 270 13.44 -1.06 16.66
C ILE A 270 12.81 -1.44 15.33
N PHE A 271 11.50 -1.29 15.21
CA PHE A 271 10.73 -1.73 14.04
C PHE A 271 10.11 -0.55 13.31
N PHE A 272 10.07 -0.60 11.98
CA PHE A 272 9.43 0.43 11.17
C PHE A 272 8.27 -0.16 10.38
N PHE A 273 7.14 0.52 10.42
CA PHE A 273 5.93 0.14 9.72
C PHE A 273 5.51 1.26 8.73
N PRO A 274 4.70 0.93 7.72
CA PRO A 274 4.12 1.92 6.82
C PRO A 274 3.30 2.99 7.56
N CYS A 275 3.47 4.28 7.18
CA CYS A 275 2.77 5.40 7.83
C CYS A 275 1.24 5.30 7.77
N ASP A 276 0.71 4.70 6.72
CA ASP A 276 -0.72 4.47 6.53
C ASP A 276 -1.30 3.47 7.54
N LEU A 277 -0.47 2.60 8.13
CA LEU A 277 -0.87 1.71 9.22
C LEU A 277 -0.66 2.33 10.62
N THR A 278 0.40 3.13 10.79
CA THR A 278 0.78 3.66 12.12
C THR A 278 0.15 5.01 12.46
N CYS A 279 -0.10 5.85 11.45
CA CYS A 279 -0.52 7.24 11.65
C CYS A 279 -2.02 7.43 11.45
N ARG A 280 -2.77 6.36 11.16
CA ARG A 280 -4.20 6.42 10.83
C ARG A 280 -4.96 5.43 11.68
N LEU A 281 -6.10 5.88 12.18
CA LEU A 281 -7.13 5.03 12.74
C LEU A 281 -8.16 4.79 11.64
N SER A 282 -8.09 3.63 10.97
CA SER A 282 -8.87 3.34 9.75
C SER A 282 -9.12 1.83 9.56
N SER A 283 -9.47 1.39 8.35
CA SER A 283 -9.94 0.03 8.06
C SER A 283 -8.93 -1.08 8.36
N ARG A 284 -7.63 -0.78 8.39
CA ARG A 284 -6.55 -1.74 8.69
C ARG A 284 -6.04 -1.69 10.14
N THR A 285 -6.84 -1.16 11.06
CA THR A 285 -6.46 -1.01 12.49
C THR A 285 -6.19 -2.37 13.16
N GLY A 286 -7.08 -3.35 13.00
CA GLY A 286 -6.90 -4.69 13.58
C GLY A 286 -5.65 -5.39 13.05
N TYR A 287 -5.47 -5.34 11.72
CA TYR A 287 -4.27 -5.82 11.04
C TYR A 287 -2.98 -5.21 11.61
N PHE A 288 -2.90 -3.88 11.75
CA PHE A 288 -1.71 -3.24 12.29
C PHE A 288 -1.41 -3.66 13.74
N ILE A 289 -2.42 -3.70 14.60
CA ILE A 289 -2.28 -4.13 16.00
C ILE A 289 -1.76 -5.56 16.07
N SER A 290 -2.26 -6.45 15.20
CA SER A 290 -1.78 -7.82 15.08
C SER A 290 -0.31 -7.89 14.63
N CYS A 291 0.08 -7.06 13.66
CA CYS A 291 1.47 -6.96 13.19
C CYS A 291 2.42 -6.39 14.26
N LEU A 292 1.95 -5.45 15.08
CA LEU A 292 2.72 -4.92 16.20
C LEU A 292 2.89 -6.00 17.28
N ALA A 293 1.81 -6.69 17.64
CA ALA A 293 1.83 -7.77 18.62
C ALA A 293 2.79 -8.90 18.23
N SER A 294 2.87 -9.27 16.94
CA SER A 294 3.80 -10.30 16.47
C SER A 294 5.28 -9.91 16.62
N LYS A 295 5.60 -8.61 16.58
CA LYS A 295 6.94 -8.10 16.88
C LYS A 295 7.24 -8.01 18.37
N ILE A 296 6.22 -7.80 19.20
CA ILE A 296 6.37 -7.76 20.66
C ILE A 296 6.54 -9.17 21.23
N TYR A 297 5.74 -10.13 20.74
CA TYR A 297 5.65 -11.50 21.25
C TYR A 297 5.73 -12.56 20.12
N PRO A 298 6.87 -12.71 19.41
CA PRO A 298 6.98 -13.64 18.29
C PRO A 298 6.69 -15.10 18.70
N ASP A 299 7.10 -15.52 19.90
CA ASP A 299 6.90 -16.90 20.39
C ASP A 299 5.42 -17.23 20.63
N ALA A 300 4.62 -16.25 21.04
CA ALA A 300 3.18 -16.43 21.22
C ALA A 300 2.48 -16.74 19.88
N PHE A 301 3.01 -16.19 18.78
CA PHE A 301 2.51 -16.38 17.43
C PHE A 301 2.95 -17.70 16.80
N ALA A 302 3.92 -18.40 17.40
CA ALA A 302 4.38 -19.73 16.97
C ALA A 302 3.47 -20.88 17.44
N SER A 303 2.55 -20.62 18.38
CA SER A 303 1.61 -21.61 18.90
C SER A 303 0.27 -21.57 18.17
N ASN A 304 -0.38 -22.72 18.02
CA ASN A 304 -1.73 -22.83 17.47
C ASN A 304 -2.78 -22.78 18.58
N SER A 305 -3.75 -21.89 18.43
CA SER A 305 -4.99 -21.85 19.22
C SER A 305 -6.07 -22.71 18.56
N PHE A 306 -5.99 -22.87 17.23
CA PHE A 306 -6.91 -23.63 16.41
C PHE A 306 -6.16 -24.64 15.54
N LYS A 307 -6.88 -25.67 15.07
CA LYS A 307 -6.31 -26.64 14.14
C LYS A 307 -6.11 -26.00 12.77
N ASP A 308 -4.96 -26.24 12.15
CA ASP A 308 -4.72 -25.85 10.77
C ASP A 308 -5.69 -26.58 9.84
N GLN A 309 -6.40 -25.84 9.01
CA GLN A 309 -7.42 -26.38 8.12
C GLN A 309 -7.76 -25.39 6.99
N ILE A 310 -8.32 -25.92 5.91
CA ILE A 310 -8.94 -25.13 4.86
C ILE A 310 -10.18 -24.43 5.44
N THR A 311 -10.27 -23.12 5.23
CA THR A 311 -11.37 -22.26 5.71
C THR A 311 -12.27 -21.77 4.58
N GLY A 312 -11.85 -21.89 3.33
CA GLY A 312 -12.65 -21.57 2.15
C GLY A 312 -11.86 -21.67 0.85
N SER A 313 -12.54 -21.55 -0.29
CA SER A 313 -11.89 -21.45 -1.59
C SER A 313 -12.67 -20.55 -2.55
N LYS A 314 -11.95 -19.98 -3.53
CA LYS A 314 -12.51 -19.18 -4.63
C LYS A 314 -11.92 -19.66 -5.95
N LEU A 315 -12.77 -19.89 -6.95
CA LEU A 315 -12.33 -20.29 -8.29
C LEU A 315 -11.50 -19.17 -8.95
N ALA A 316 -10.41 -19.56 -9.59
CA ALA A 316 -9.66 -18.75 -10.55
C ALA A 316 -9.83 -19.42 -11.92
N VAL A 317 -10.46 -18.77 -12.89
CA VAL A 317 -10.80 -19.43 -14.16
C VAL A 317 -9.56 -19.51 -15.05
N LEU A 318 -9.16 -20.73 -15.42
CA LEU A 318 -8.14 -21.03 -16.42
C LEU A 318 -8.73 -21.98 -17.47
N ASP A 319 -8.72 -21.55 -18.74
CA ASP A 319 -9.27 -22.34 -19.84
C ASP A 319 -8.13 -23.07 -20.59
N LEU A 320 -7.66 -24.16 -19.97
CA LEU A 320 -6.61 -25.02 -20.51
C LEU A 320 -6.99 -26.49 -20.33
N ASP A 321 -6.94 -27.27 -21.41
CA ASP A 321 -7.45 -28.65 -21.44
C ASP A 321 -6.82 -29.59 -20.41
N TYR A 322 -5.57 -29.35 -20.02
CA TYR A 322 -4.86 -30.18 -19.05
C TYR A 322 -5.04 -29.71 -17.59
N VAL A 323 -5.70 -28.57 -17.37
CA VAL A 323 -6.06 -28.07 -16.03
C VAL A 323 -7.39 -28.68 -15.62
N LYS A 324 -7.44 -29.26 -14.42
CA LYS A 324 -8.64 -29.84 -13.81
C LYS A 324 -9.40 -28.80 -12.99
N SER A 325 -8.67 -28.02 -12.19
CA SER A 325 -9.22 -26.93 -11.39
C SER A 325 -8.12 -25.93 -11.06
N SER A 326 -8.53 -24.70 -10.76
CA SER A 326 -7.65 -23.64 -10.29
C SER A 326 -8.40 -22.78 -9.28
N GLU A 327 -7.86 -22.70 -8.07
CA GLU A 327 -8.54 -22.11 -6.91
C GLU A 327 -7.55 -21.33 -6.05
N ILE A 328 -8.03 -20.28 -5.39
CA ILE A 328 -7.36 -19.67 -4.25
C ILE A 328 -7.97 -20.31 -3.00
N ILE A 329 -7.17 -21.10 -2.29
CA ILE A 329 -7.54 -21.82 -1.07
C ILE A 329 -7.12 -20.98 0.13
N ASN A 330 -8.06 -20.68 1.01
CA ASN A 330 -7.78 -20.09 2.31
C ASN A 330 -7.52 -21.22 3.31
N SER A 331 -6.40 -21.15 4.02
CA SER A 331 -6.04 -22.11 5.06
C SER A 331 -5.54 -21.39 6.29
N SER A 332 -5.96 -21.84 7.48
CA SER A 332 -5.39 -21.36 8.73
C SER A 332 -4.07 -22.08 8.97
N VAL A 333 -2.98 -21.32 9.15
CA VAL A 333 -1.67 -21.84 9.58
C VAL A 333 -1.14 -20.90 10.66
N TYR A 334 -0.81 -21.45 11.83
CA TYR A 334 -0.47 -20.65 13.02
C TYR A 334 -1.60 -19.68 13.42
N ASP A 335 -2.85 -20.07 13.17
CA ASP A 335 -4.07 -19.25 13.31
C ASP A 335 -4.19 -18.05 12.36
N PHE A 336 -3.29 -17.92 11.37
CA PHE A 336 -3.36 -16.86 10.37
C PHE A 336 -3.75 -17.42 9.01
N ILE A 337 -4.62 -16.67 8.32
CA ILE A 337 -5.09 -17.06 6.99
C ILE A 337 -3.98 -16.90 5.96
N HIS A 338 -3.55 -18.04 5.44
CA HIS A 338 -2.76 -18.17 4.23
C HIS A 338 -3.70 -18.32 3.05
N LYS A 339 -3.33 -17.72 1.92
CA LYS A 339 -4.09 -17.80 0.67
C LYS A 339 -3.21 -18.43 -0.39
N THR A 340 -3.59 -19.62 -0.86
CA THR A 340 -2.77 -20.41 -1.79
C THR A 340 -3.50 -20.56 -3.11
N LEU A 341 -2.96 -19.94 -4.16
CA LEU A 341 -3.31 -20.30 -5.53
C LEU A 341 -2.84 -21.74 -5.78
N LEU A 342 -3.76 -22.64 -6.08
CA LEU A 342 -3.49 -24.04 -6.37
C LEU A 342 -4.13 -24.43 -7.70
N ILE A 343 -3.31 -24.87 -8.64
CA ILE A 343 -3.71 -25.38 -9.95
C ILE A 343 -3.56 -26.90 -9.91
N GLN A 344 -4.65 -27.63 -10.10
CA GLN A 344 -4.65 -29.09 -10.22
C GLN A 344 -4.66 -29.49 -11.69
N PHE A 345 -3.78 -30.41 -12.06
CA PHE A 345 -3.73 -30.96 -13.42
C PHE A 345 -4.53 -32.27 -13.55
N LYS A 346 -5.06 -32.54 -14.75
CA LYS A 346 -5.79 -33.78 -15.05
C LYS A 346 -4.88 -35.01 -15.02
N THR A 347 -3.67 -34.85 -15.54
CA THR A 347 -2.57 -35.83 -15.49
C THR A 347 -1.31 -35.15 -14.93
N PRO A 348 -0.36 -35.91 -14.36
CA PRO A 348 0.91 -35.33 -13.93
C PRO A 348 1.66 -34.65 -15.08
N VAL A 349 2.28 -33.50 -14.81
CA VAL A 349 3.04 -32.70 -15.78
C VAL A 349 4.48 -32.47 -15.32
N SER A 350 5.33 -32.02 -16.23
CA SER A 350 6.64 -31.46 -15.89
C SER A 350 6.54 -29.94 -15.70
N VAL A 351 7.33 -29.41 -14.76
CA VAL A 351 7.45 -27.98 -14.51
C VAL A 351 8.92 -27.59 -14.36
N LEU A 352 9.23 -26.34 -14.70
CA LEU A 352 10.51 -25.72 -14.37
C LEU A 352 10.25 -24.59 -13.37
N SER A 353 10.78 -24.74 -12.16
CA SER A 353 10.68 -23.76 -11.08
C SER A 353 12.05 -23.11 -10.84
N SER A 354 12.10 -21.79 -10.69
CA SER A 354 13.33 -21.11 -10.23
C SER A 354 13.67 -21.44 -8.78
N LEU A 355 12.67 -21.83 -7.98
CA LEU A 355 12.86 -22.18 -6.56
C LEU A 355 13.25 -23.65 -6.37
N GLU A 356 12.70 -24.55 -7.21
CA GLU A 356 12.81 -26.00 -7.01
C GLU A 356 13.56 -26.72 -8.15
N GLY A 357 13.95 -26.02 -9.21
CA GLY A 357 14.53 -26.61 -10.40
C GLY A 357 13.51 -27.32 -11.30
N PHE A 358 14.00 -28.23 -12.14
CA PHE A 358 13.16 -29.04 -13.02
C PHE A 358 12.53 -30.19 -12.25
N ARG A 359 11.21 -30.36 -12.38
CA ARG A 359 10.46 -31.40 -11.68
C ARG A 359 9.49 -32.11 -12.61
N GLU A 360 9.35 -33.42 -12.39
CA GLU A 360 8.43 -34.30 -13.10
C GLU A 360 7.35 -34.83 -12.16
N ASN A 361 6.31 -35.44 -12.72
CA ASN A 361 5.21 -36.06 -11.98
C ASN A 361 4.41 -35.09 -11.08
N ILE A 362 4.36 -33.80 -11.45
CA ILE A 362 3.67 -32.76 -10.68
C ILE A 362 2.17 -32.79 -10.97
N ARG A 363 1.37 -32.92 -9.92
CA ARG A 363 -0.11 -32.86 -9.96
C ARG A 363 -0.64 -31.48 -9.59
N TYR A 364 0.12 -30.71 -8.83
CA TYR A 364 -0.27 -29.39 -8.33
C TYR A 364 0.84 -28.37 -8.53
N ALA A 365 0.51 -27.20 -9.06
CA ALA A 365 1.41 -26.04 -9.11
C ALA A 365 0.71 -24.83 -8.49
N GLY A 366 1.46 -23.93 -7.86
CA GLY A 366 0.83 -22.81 -7.16
C GLY A 366 1.77 -21.76 -6.60
N ASN A 367 1.16 -20.80 -5.91
CA ASN A 367 1.82 -19.72 -5.18
C ASN A 367 1.06 -19.46 -3.89
N SER A 368 1.76 -19.36 -2.75
CA SER A 368 1.13 -19.20 -1.44
C SER A 368 1.52 -17.90 -0.78
N TYR A 369 0.50 -17.12 -0.40
CA TYR A 369 0.64 -15.93 0.42
C TYR A 369 0.76 -16.30 1.90
N SER A 370 1.78 -15.72 2.55
CA SER A 370 1.94 -15.74 3.99
C SER A 370 1.72 -14.34 4.58
N PRO A 371 0.88 -14.19 5.61
CA PRO A 371 0.63 -12.89 6.22
C PRO A 371 1.82 -12.40 7.06
N TYR A 372 1.98 -11.08 7.16
CA TYR A 372 3.11 -10.42 7.81
C TYR A 372 3.39 -10.92 9.24
N GLN A 373 2.33 -11.25 9.97
CA GLN A 373 2.37 -11.72 11.36
C GLN A 373 3.26 -12.96 11.55
N VAL A 374 3.38 -13.82 10.53
CA VAL A 374 4.17 -15.07 10.60
C VAL A 374 5.50 -14.99 9.87
N TRP A 375 5.87 -13.86 9.26
CA TRP A 375 7.11 -13.76 8.49
C TRP A 375 8.36 -14.04 9.33
N GLU A 376 8.46 -13.45 10.52
CA GLU A 376 9.60 -13.68 11.43
C GLU A 376 9.67 -15.14 11.89
N LEU A 377 8.51 -15.77 12.13
CA LEU A 377 8.42 -17.19 12.44
C LEU A 377 8.97 -18.04 11.29
N TYR A 378 8.57 -17.74 10.04
CA TYR A 378 9.03 -18.51 8.87
C TYR A 378 10.50 -18.30 8.58
N HIS A 379 11.04 -17.08 8.74
CA HIS A 379 12.48 -16.87 8.62
C HIS A 379 13.27 -17.67 9.66
N ASN A 380 12.74 -17.82 10.88
CA ASN A 380 13.40 -18.59 11.94
C ASN A 380 13.26 -20.10 11.75
N LEU A 381 12.13 -20.59 11.23
CA LEU A 381 11.88 -22.01 10.95
C LEU A 381 12.65 -22.51 9.72
N GLY A 382 12.82 -21.66 8.71
CA GLY A 382 13.38 -22.02 7.41
C GLY A 382 12.33 -22.54 6.42
N LEU A 383 12.66 -22.47 5.14
CA LEU A 383 11.74 -22.73 4.03
C LEU A 383 11.12 -24.14 4.07
N ASP A 384 11.91 -25.17 4.36
CA ASP A 384 11.47 -26.56 4.28
C ASP A 384 10.36 -26.86 5.31
N LEU A 385 10.54 -26.44 6.56
CA LEU A 385 9.54 -26.62 7.62
C LEU A 385 8.29 -25.77 7.36
N SER A 386 8.46 -24.52 6.93
CA SER A 386 7.33 -23.66 6.55
C SER A 386 6.54 -24.23 5.38
N ARG A 387 7.22 -24.78 4.37
CA ARG A 387 6.62 -25.46 3.22
C ARG A 387 5.85 -26.70 3.67
N GLN A 388 6.47 -27.56 4.47
CA GLN A 388 5.83 -28.77 4.97
C GLN A 388 4.53 -28.43 5.72
N LYS A 389 4.60 -27.47 6.65
CA LYS A 389 3.47 -27.03 7.45
C LYS A 389 2.32 -26.49 6.60
N LEU A 390 2.64 -25.70 5.57
CA LEU A 390 1.65 -25.21 4.62
C LEU A 390 1.03 -26.35 3.80
N LEU A 391 1.83 -27.25 3.25
CA LEU A 391 1.33 -28.37 2.44
C LEU A 391 0.39 -29.27 3.24
N GLU A 392 0.74 -29.55 4.51
CA GLU A 392 -0.11 -30.30 5.44
C GLU A 392 -1.48 -29.61 5.65
N SER A 393 -1.51 -28.29 5.79
CA SER A 393 -2.76 -27.53 6.03
C SER A 393 -3.73 -27.57 4.84
N ILE A 394 -3.22 -27.75 3.62
CA ILE A 394 -4.01 -27.90 2.39
C ILE A 394 -4.11 -29.35 1.90
N GLY A 395 -3.62 -30.32 2.68
CA GLY A 395 -3.67 -31.75 2.35
C GLY A 395 -2.93 -32.08 1.05
N LYS A 396 -1.71 -31.57 0.90
CA LYS A 396 -0.81 -31.79 -0.24
C LYS A 396 0.53 -32.32 0.26
N GLN A 397 1.33 -32.86 -0.65
CA GLN A 397 2.65 -33.43 -0.35
C GLN A 397 3.68 -32.83 -1.28
N GLU A 398 4.92 -32.71 -0.81
CA GLU A 398 5.97 -32.07 -1.61
C GLU A 398 6.26 -32.84 -2.90
N ALA A 399 6.20 -34.18 -2.88
CA ALA A 399 6.57 -35.03 -4.01
C ALA A 399 5.82 -34.72 -5.32
N ASP A 400 4.54 -34.32 -5.26
CA ASP A 400 3.70 -34.06 -6.43
C ASP A 400 3.21 -32.61 -6.54
N THR A 401 3.76 -31.71 -5.72
CA THR A 401 3.31 -30.33 -5.61
C THR A 401 4.50 -29.37 -5.74
N SER A 402 4.41 -28.40 -6.64
CA SER A 402 5.39 -27.32 -6.82
C SER A 402 4.79 -25.99 -6.38
N LEU A 403 5.35 -25.35 -5.34
CA LEU A 403 4.80 -24.11 -4.78
C LEU A 403 5.85 -23.01 -4.68
N LEU A 404 5.44 -21.82 -5.10
CA LEU A 404 6.12 -20.57 -4.74
C LEU A 404 5.54 -19.99 -3.46
N PHE A 405 6.29 -19.09 -2.82
CA PHE A 405 5.90 -18.41 -1.58
C PHE A 405 5.99 -16.91 -1.76
N THR A 406 5.02 -16.17 -1.23
CA THR A 406 5.00 -14.73 -1.36
C THR A 406 4.45 -13.96 -0.16
N GLY A 407 4.96 -12.75 0.03
CA GLY A 407 4.36 -11.74 0.90
C GLY A 407 3.28 -10.88 0.23
N ALA A 408 3.06 -11.02 -1.07
CA ALA A 408 1.99 -10.32 -1.79
C ALA A 408 0.66 -11.08 -1.63
N ASP A 409 -0.42 -10.36 -1.31
CA ASP A 409 -1.71 -10.99 -0.98
C ASP A 409 -2.36 -11.58 -2.26
N MET A 410 -2.89 -12.81 -2.19
CA MET A 410 -3.57 -13.43 -3.34
C MET A 410 -4.85 -12.73 -3.76
N ASP A 411 -5.46 -11.90 -2.92
CA ASP A 411 -6.57 -11.04 -3.34
C ASP A 411 -6.13 -10.04 -4.44
N ASN A 412 -4.83 -9.76 -4.51
CA ASN A 412 -4.20 -8.90 -5.51
C ASN A 412 -3.60 -9.68 -6.70
N LEU A 413 -3.88 -10.98 -6.83
CA LEU A 413 -3.42 -11.79 -7.96
C LEU A 413 -3.85 -11.17 -9.30
N SER A 414 -2.89 -11.03 -10.21
CA SER A 414 -3.15 -10.74 -11.62
C SER A 414 -3.22 -12.05 -12.40
N VAL A 415 -4.22 -12.19 -13.26
CA VAL A 415 -4.35 -13.32 -14.18
C VAL A 415 -4.48 -12.76 -15.58
N GLN A 416 -3.41 -12.86 -16.36
CA GLN A 416 -3.36 -12.35 -17.72
C GLN A 416 -3.44 -13.49 -18.73
N HIS A 417 -4.24 -13.30 -19.77
CA HIS A 417 -4.40 -14.24 -20.87
C HIS A 417 -4.05 -13.57 -22.19
N LYS A 418 -3.21 -14.22 -22.99
CA LYS A 418 -2.90 -13.82 -24.37
C LYS A 418 -3.04 -15.02 -25.29
N SER A 419 -3.56 -14.79 -26.49
CA SER A 419 -3.76 -15.86 -27.47
C SER A 419 -3.34 -15.47 -28.88
N PHE A 420 -3.01 -16.48 -29.68
CA PHE A 420 -2.79 -16.36 -31.11
C PHE A 420 -3.04 -17.71 -31.77
N LYS A 421 -4.11 -17.79 -32.60
CA LYS A 421 -4.62 -19.07 -33.12
C LYS A 421 -4.84 -20.04 -31.95
N ASP A 422 -4.28 -21.25 -32.00
CA ASP A 422 -4.43 -22.27 -30.97
C ASP A 422 -3.49 -22.05 -29.75
N MET A 423 -2.56 -21.10 -29.83
CA MET A 423 -1.65 -20.76 -28.72
C MET A 423 -2.38 -19.91 -27.70
N ASN A 424 -2.41 -20.38 -26.45
CA ASN A 424 -2.90 -19.66 -25.29
C ASN A 424 -1.80 -19.61 -24.24
N VAL A 425 -1.62 -18.44 -23.62
CA VAL A 425 -0.68 -18.23 -22.51
C VAL A 425 -1.41 -17.56 -21.38
N TYR A 426 -1.28 -18.13 -20.19
CA TYR A 426 -1.70 -17.55 -18.93
C TYR A 426 -0.46 -17.18 -18.10
N ALA A 427 -0.43 -15.95 -17.60
CA ALA A 427 0.51 -15.50 -16.59
C ALA A 427 -0.26 -15.14 -15.32
N LEU A 428 -0.03 -15.89 -14.24
CA LEU A 428 -0.59 -15.62 -12.93
C LEU A 428 0.49 -14.99 -12.07
N VAL A 429 0.31 -13.71 -11.73
CA VAL A 429 1.37 -12.86 -11.19
C VAL A 429 0.94 -12.25 -9.86
N THR A 430 1.81 -12.35 -8.86
CA THR A 430 1.77 -11.49 -7.67
C THR A 430 3.02 -10.66 -7.63
N ALA A 431 2.92 -9.39 -7.21
CA ALA A 431 4.04 -8.47 -7.22
C ALA A 431 3.93 -7.47 -6.07
N GLY A 432 5.05 -7.14 -5.44
CA GLY A 432 5.16 -6.09 -4.44
C GLY A 432 6.58 -5.53 -4.44
N VAL A 433 6.71 -4.21 -4.36
CA VAL A 433 7.95 -3.48 -4.68
C VAL A 433 8.28 -2.35 -3.70
N LYS A 434 7.42 -2.08 -2.70
CA LYS A 434 7.63 -0.95 -1.76
C LYS A 434 8.79 -1.14 -0.78
N SER A 435 9.17 -2.38 -0.45
CA SER A 435 10.09 -2.67 0.66
C SER A 435 11.38 -3.40 0.27
N ASN A 436 11.42 -4.04 -0.90
CA ASN A 436 12.51 -4.93 -1.29
C ASN A 436 12.82 -4.90 -2.81
N ALA A 437 12.37 -3.87 -3.52
CA ALA A 437 12.73 -3.72 -4.92
C ALA A 437 14.24 -3.50 -5.05
N MET A 438 14.86 -4.17 -6.01
CA MET A 438 16.31 -4.22 -6.16
C MET A 438 16.75 -3.96 -7.60
N ARG A 439 17.87 -3.27 -7.73
CA ARG A 439 18.70 -3.21 -8.92
C ARG A 439 19.75 -4.33 -8.85
N MET A 440 19.48 -5.43 -9.54
CA MET A 440 20.45 -6.50 -9.68
C MET A 440 21.76 -5.97 -10.28
N GLY A 441 22.89 -6.36 -9.70
CA GLY A 441 24.24 -5.90 -10.06
C GLY A 441 24.67 -4.57 -9.45
N ARG A 442 23.84 -3.91 -8.62
CA ARG A 442 24.19 -2.71 -7.85
C ARG A 442 23.90 -2.84 -6.37
N ASP A 443 22.72 -3.30 -6.02
CA ASP A 443 22.29 -3.42 -4.63
C ASP A 443 22.87 -4.69 -3.97
N THR A 444 23.10 -4.63 -2.66
CA THR A 444 23.60 -5.75 -1.87
C THR A 444 22.45 -6.62 -1.37
N GLY A 445 22.53 -7.92 -1.61
CA GLY A 445 21.58 -8.90 -1.06
C GLY A 445 21.86 -9.18 0.41
N LEU A 446 20.89 -8.89 1.28
CA LEU A 446 20.97 -9.13 2.74
C LEU A 446 19.91 -10.11 3.25
N PHE A 447 19.11 -10.69 2.35
CA PHE A 447 17.89 -11.43 2.69
C PHE A 447 17.93 -12.86 2.14
N TYR A 448 17.35 -13.80 2.89
CA TYR A 448 17.15 -15.18 2.48
C TYR A 448 15.65 -15.52 2.61
N GLU A 449 14.90 -15.14 1.56
CA GLU A 449 13.52 -15.52 1.11
C GLU A 449 12.34 -15.56 2.12
N PRO A 450 11.12 -15.07 1.75
CA PRO A 450 10.37 -15.42 0.52
C PRO A 450 10.07 -14.29 -0.50
N GLY A 451 9.58 -14.74 -1.67
CA GLY A 451 9.28 -14.01 -2.91
C GLY A 451 8.32 -12.84 -2.87
N THR A 452 8.49 -11.84 -3.73
CA THR A 452 7.46 -10.78 -3.88
C THR A 452 6.94 -10.64 -5.30
N ILE A 453 7.77 -10.83 -6.33
CA ILE A 453 7.29 -10.99 -7.71
C ILE A 453 7.35 -12.46 -8.12
N ASN A 454 6.21 -13.13 -8.04
CA ASN A 454 6.07 -14.55 -8.41
C ASN A 454 5.20 -14.69 -9.65
N MET A 455 5.62 -15.55 -10.59
CA MET A 455 4.96 -15.71 -11.88
C MET A 455 4.75 -17.19 -12.21
N LEU A 456 3.50 -17.60 -12.43
CA LEU A 456 3.17 -18.91 -12.96
C LEU A 456 2.77 -18.77 -14.42
N ILE A 457 3.49 -19.46 -15.31
CA ILE A 457 3.29 -19.41 -16.76
C ILE A 457 2.76 -20.75 -17.22
N LEU A 458 1.54 -20.74 -17.76
CA LEU A 458 0.86 -21.91 -18.32
C LEU A 458 0.56 -21.67 -19.80
N THR A 459 0.75 -22.69 -20.64
CA THR A 459 0.51 -22.55 -22.08
C THR A 459 -0.29 -23.73 -22.62
N SER A 460 -1.09 -23.50 -23.66
CA SER A 460 -1.79 -24.60 -24.35
C SER A 460 -0.85 -25.54 -25.10
N MET A 461 0.38 -25.10 -25.42
CA MET A 461 1.36 -25.86 -26.20
C MET A 461 2.24 -26.73 -25.30
N GLU A 462 2.82 -27.81 -25.85
CA GLU A 462 3.83 -28.61 -25.14
C GLU A 462 5.22 -27.98 -25.32
N LEU A 463 5.73 -27.34 -24.28
CA LEU A 463 7.06 -26.74 -24.27
C LEU A 463 8.14 -27.82 -24.12
N SER A 464 9.14 -27.84 -25.02
CA SER A 464 10.38 -28.57 -24.74
C SER A 464 11.13 -27.97 -23.55
N ASP A 465 12.09 -28.70 -22.97
CA ASP A 465 12.92 -28.20 -21.86
C ASP A 465 13.69 -26.92 -22.24
N ARG A 466 14.16 -26.85 -23.48
CA ARG A 466 14.74 -25.63 -24.07
C ARG A 466 13.72 -24.49 -24.12
N ALA A 467 12.47 -24.77 -24.52
CA ALA A 467 11.44 -23.74 -24.57
C ALA A 467 11.08 -23.23 -23.17
N MET A 468 10.99 -24.12 -22.17
CA MET A 468 10.72 -23.73 -20.77
C MET A 468 11.84 -22.84 -20.20
N THR A 469 13.10 -23.20 -20.42
CA THR A 469 14.24 -22.37 -19.98
C THR A 469 14.27 -21.02 -20.70
N ARG A 470 13.94 -20.97 -22.00
CA ARG A 470 13.80 -19.70 -22.74
C ARG A 470 12.63 -18.85 -22.23
N ALA A 471 11.53 -19.47 -21.80
CA ALA A 471 10.38 -18.76 -21.24
C ALA A 471 10.73 -18.01 -19.94
N VAL A 472 11.58 -18.59 -19.09
CA VAL A 472 12.09 -17.93 -17.87
C VAL A 472 12.85 -16.63 -18.21
N ILE A 473 13.71 -16.65 -19.24
CA ILE A 473 14.44 -15.46 -19.70
C ILE A 473 13.45 -14.40 -20.21
N THR A 474 12.55 -14.79 -21.12
CA THR A 474 11.54 -13.89 -21.69
C THR A 474 10.66 -13.24 -20.61
N ALA A 475 10.21 -14.02 -19.62
CA ALA A 475 9.43 -13.51 -18.51
C ALA A 475 10.24 -12.56 -17.62
N THR A 476 11.51 -12.85 -17.40
CA THR A 476 12.41 -11.98 -16.63
C THR A 476 12.58 -10.62 -17.30
N GLU A 477 12.85 -10.61 -18.61
CA GLU A 477 12.97 -9.38 -19.40
C GLU A 477 11.66 -8.58 -19.39
N ALA A 478 10.51 -9.23 -19.59
CA ALA A 478 9.20 -8.59 -19.58
C ALA A 478 8.86 -7.96 -18.21
N LYS A 479 9.15 -8.67 -17.12
CA LYS A 479 9.02 -8.15 -15.75
C LYS A 479 9.89 -6.91 -15.55
N THR A 480 11.16 -6.97 -15.93
CA THR A 480 12.08 -5.84 -15.80
C THR A 480 11.60 -4.63 -16.60
N SER A 481 11.11 -4.83 -17.83
CA SER A 481 10.51 -3.77 -18.64
C SER A 481 9.31 -3.13 -17.96
N ALA A 482 8.38 -3.93 -17.39
CA ALA A 482 7.23 -3.40 -16.66
C ALA A 482 7.66 -2.52 -15.47
N LEU A 483 8.62 -2.97 -14.67
CA LEU A 483 9.15 -2.19 -13.54
C LEU A 483 9.83 -0.89 -14.00
N GLN A 484 10.57 -0.93 -15.11
CA GLN A 484 11.22 0.23 -15.69
C GLN A 484 10.20 1.25 -16.22
N ASP A 485 9.18 0.80 -16.94
CA ASP A 485 8.14 1.67 -17.51
C ASP A 485 7.22 2.25 -16.43
N MET A 486 7.14 1.60 -15.27
CA MET A 486 6.51 2.14 -14.07
C MET A 486 7.45 3.06 -13.27
N ASP A 487 8.74 3.14 -13.60
CA ASP A 487 9.82 3.76 -12.82
C ASP A 487 9.71 3.35 -11.34
N ILE A 488 9.75 2.04 -11.11
CA ILE A 488 9.94 1.47 -9.78
C ILE A 488 11.40 1.68 -9.38
N ARG A 489 11.63 2.27 -8.20
CA ARG A 489 12.98 2.55 -7.68
C ARG A 489 13.48 1.43 -6.78
N SER A 490 14.80 1.25 -6.73
CA SER A 490 15.43 0.39 -5.72
C SER A 490 15.05 0.88 -4.32
N SER A 491 14.70 -0.04 -3.42
CA SER A 491 14.48 0.26 -2.01
C SER A 491 15.78 0.54 -1.23
N TYR A 492 16.94 0.36 -1.87
CA TYR A 492 18.27 0.51 -1.29
C TYR A 492 19.00 1.75 -1.82
N THR A 493 18.90 1.98 -3.14
CA THR A 493 19.55 3.11 -3.82
C THR A 493 18.55 3.91 -4.67
N PRO A 494 17.47 4.42 -4.05
CA PRO A 494 16.29 4.94 -4.76
C PRO A 494 16.57 6.18 -5.62
N PHE A 495 17.56 6.98 -5.24
CA PHE A 495 17.96 8.19 -5.96
C PHE A 495 18.46 7.89 -7.37
N VAL A 496 19.22 6.81 -7.55
CA VAL A 496 20.02 6.56 -8.77
C VAL A 496 19.53 5.36 -9.56
N ASN A 497 19.07 4.30 -8.88
CA ASN A 497 18.84 3.02 -9.54
C ASN A 497 17.34 2.69 -9.65
N PRO A 498 16.81 2.51 -10.88
CA PRO A 498 15.52 1.85 -11.06
C PRO A 498 15.67 0.35 -10.81
N ALA A 499 14.65 -0.26 -10.20
CA ALA A 499 14.64 -1.67 -9.89
C ALA A 499 14.49 -2.53 -11.15
N THR A 500 15.09 -3.72 -11.13
CA THR A 500 14.96 -4.74 -12.19
C THR A 500 14.11 -5.92 -11.75
N GLY A 501 13.79 -6.00 -10.46
CA GLY A 501 13.06 -7.07 -9.81
C GLY A 501 13.00 -6.84 -8.31
N THR A 502 12.72 -7.89 -7.55
CA THR A 502 12.96 -7.96 -6.11
C THR A 502 14.07 -8.97 -5.81
N GLY A 503 14.56 -8.99 -4.57
CA GLY A 503 15.57 -9.95 -4.14
C GLY A 503 15.13 -11.41 -4.17
N THR A 504 13.84 -11.69 -4.40
CA THR A 504 13.22 -13.01 -4.17
C THR A 504 12.27 -13.41 -5.32
N ASP A 505 12.46 -12.85 -6.52
CA ASP A 505 11.58 -13.14 -7.66
C ASP A 505 11.60 -14.62 -8.07
N ASN A 506 10.42 -15.23 -8.23
CA ASN A 506 10.32 -16.65 -8.58
C ASN A 506 9.37 -16.92 -9.76
N ILE A 507 9.67 -17.96 -10.55
CA ILE A 507 8.93 -18.32 -11.76
C ILE A 507 8.69 -19.84 -11.79
N ILE A 508 7.46 -20.25 -12.09
CA ILE A 508 7.14 -21.62 -12.53
C ILE A 508 6.67 -21.56 -13.98
N VAL A 509 7.28 -22.38 -14.85
CA VAL A 509 6.80 -22.64 -16.21
C VAL A 509 6.26 -24.06 -16.27
N VAL A 510 4.98 -24.21 -16.63
CA VAL A 510 4.32 -25.50 -16.80
C VAL A 510 4.46 -25.97 -18.25
N LYS A 511 4.82 -27.24 -18.45
CA LYS A 511 5.09 -27.79 -19.79
C LYS A 511 3.94 -27.69 -20.79
N GLY A 512 2.68 -27.80 -20.33
CA GLY A 512 1.50 -27.81 -21.20
C GLY A 512 1.29 -29.15 -21.93
N ALA A 513 0.26 -29.25 -22.78
CA ALA A 513 -0.22 -30.52 -23.33
C ALA A 513 -0.67 -30.51 -24.81
N GLY A 514 -0.28 -29.48 -25.58
CA GLY A 514 -0.69 -29.33 -26.97
C GLY A 514 0.41 -29.62 -27.99
N THR A 515 0.41 -28.90 -29.11
CA THR A 515 1.45 -29.06 -30.14
C THR A 515 2.81 -28.70 -29.56
N ARG A 516 3.81 -29.57 -29.81
CA ARG A 516 5.16 -29.36 -29.30
C ARG A 516 5.82 -28.14 -29.92
N ILE A 517 6.42 -27.30 -29.08
CA ILE A 517 7.23 -26.15 -29.49
C ILE A 517 8.59 -26.13 -28.79
N ASP A 518 9.61 -25.69 -29.53
CA ASP A 518 11.01 -25.79 -29.11
C ASP A 518 11.62 -24.45 -28.67
N ASN A 519 10.86 -23.34 -28.79
CA ASN A 519 11.37 -22.00 -28.58
C ASN A 519 10.32 -21.03 -28.01
N ALA A 520 10.68 -20.34 -26.93
CA ALA A 520 9.90 -19.29 -26.28
C ALA A 520 10.68 -17.96 -26.12
N GLY A 521 11.71 -17.73 -26.94
CA GLY A 521 12.45 -16.45 -26.97
C GLY A 521 11.72 -15.34 -27.74
N GLY A 522 12.22 -14.11 -27.67
CA GLY A 522 11.56 -12.91 -28.25
C GLY A 522 11.25 -12.93 -29.75
N HIS A 523 11.89 -13.79 -30.56
CA HIS A 523 11.57 -13.96 -31.98
C HIS A 523 10.48 -15.01 -32.25
N SER A 524 10.00 -15.73 -31.22
CA SER A 524 8.93 -16.70 -31.36
C SER A 524 7.59 -16.12 -30.92
N LYS A 525 6.50 -16.57 -31.55
CA LYS A 525 5.15 -16.14 -31.16
C LYS A 525 4.83 -16.52 -29.71
N MET A 526 5.29 -17.69 -29.24
CA MET A 526 5.14 -18.09 -27.85
C MET A 526 5.87 -17.12 -26.90
N GLY A 527 7.10 -16.73 -27.24
CA GLY A 527 7.85 -15.75 -26.46
C GLY A 527 7.15 -14.39 -26.40
N GLU A 528 6.62 -13.90 -27.53
CA GLU A 528 5.83 -12.65 -27.57
C GLU A 528 4.61 -12.72 -26.63
N LEU A 529 3.84 -13.82 -26.67
CA LEU A 529 2.65 -13.99 -25.83
C LEU A 529 3.01 -14.04 -24.34
N ILE A 530 4.07 -14.78 -23.99
CA ILE A 530 4.59 -14.83 -22.61
C ILE A 530 5.02 -13.44 -22.16
N ALA A 531 5.82 -12.72 -22.96
CA ALA A 531 6.30 -11.39 -22.60
C ALA A 531 5.14 -10.42 -22.35
N LYS A 532 4.13 -10.38 -23.24
CA LYS A 532 2.95 -9.52 -23.09
C LYS A 532 2.12 -9.88 -21.85
N ALA A 533 1.87 -11.17 -21.63
CA ALA A 533 1.10 -11.62 -20.46
C ALA A 533 1.82 -11.27 -19.15
N VAL A 534 3.13 -11.47 -19.10
CA VAL A 534 3.96 -11.14 -17.93
C VAL A 534 4.04 -9.64 -17.70
N TYR A 535 4.28 -8.83 -18.73
CA TYR A 535 4.36 -7.37 -18.61
C TYR A 535 3.05 -6.80 -18.02
N ASP A 536 1.91 -7.18 -18.59
CA ASP A 536 0.60 -6.74 -18.10
C ASP A 536 0.34 -7.26 -16.68
N GLY A 537 0.78 -8.49 -16.39
CA GLY A 537 0.53 -9.15 -15.12
C GLY A 537 1.33 -8.52 -13.97
N VAL A 538 2.59 -8.19 -14.21
CA VAL A 538 3.43 -7.47 -13.25
C VAL A 538 2.88 -6.07 -13.03
N SER A 539 2.50 -5.36 -14.09
CA SER A 539 1.95 -4.00 -13.99
C SER A 539 0.66 -3.96 -13.17
N GLU A 540 -0.28 -4.87 -13.43
CA GLU A 540 -1.54 -4.96 -12.69
C GLU A 540 -1.31 -5.42 -11.24
N ALA A 541 -0.42 -6.39 -11.00
CA ALA A 541 -0.15 -6.87 -9.65
C ALA A 541 0.52 -5.79 -8.77
N VAL A 542 1.47 -5.02 -9.32
CA VAL A 542 2.07 -3.87 -8.62
C VAL A 542 1.02 -2.80 -8.31
N TYR A 543 0.11 -2.53 -9.24
CA TYR A 543 -1.02 -1.63 -9.00
C TYR A 543 -1.90 -2.12 -7.84
N LYS A 544 -2.38 -3.37 -7.89
CA LYS A 544 -3.26 -3.93 -6.86
C LYS A 544 -2.60 -3.97 -5.48
N GLN A 545 -1.33 -4.42 -5.41
CA GLN A 545 -0.62 -4.62 -4.15
C GLN A 545 -0.07 -3.32 -3.54
N ASN A 546 0.37 -2.36 -4.36
CA ASN A 546 1.11 -1.19 -3.89
C ASN A 546 0.49 0.14 -4.29
N SER A 547 -0.59 0.16 -5.07
CA SER A 547 -1.25 1.37 -5.54
C SER A 547 -0.32 2.25 -6.39
N ILE A 548 0.62 1.63 -7.11
CA ILE A 548 1.56 2.35 -7.97
C ILE A 548 1.04 2.28 -9.40
N ILE A 549 0.84 3.46 -10.00
CA ILE A 549 0.48 3.64 -11.40
C ILE A 549 1.55 4.46 -12.14
N GLN A 550 1.59 4.38 -13.47
CA GLN A 550 2.56 5.12 -14.29
C GLN A 550 2.34 6.64 -14.19
N ASN A 551 1.11 7.13 -14.35
CA ASN A 551 0.82 8.57 -14.29
C ASN A 551 0.52 9.06 -12.87
N ARG A 552 1.30 8.60 -11.88
CA ARG A 552 1.16 9.01 -10.48
C ARG A 552 1.75 10.40 -10.25
N SER A 553 1.22 11.10 -9.25
CA SER A 553 1.63 12.47 -8.92
C SER A 553 3.13 12.61 -8.63
N ILE A 554 3.66 13.81 -8.84
CA ILE A 554 5.04 14.16 -8.50
C ILE A 554 5.37 13.91 -7.02
N PHE A 555 4.40 14.09 -6.11
CA PHE A 555 4.56 13.78 -4.70
C PHE A 555 4.85 12.29 -4.45
N HIS A 556 4.20 11.40 -5.20
CA HIS A 556 4.50 9.97 -5.13
C HIS A 556 5.86 9.65 -5.74
N ARG A 557 6.22 10.28 -6.88
CA ARG A 557 7.54 10.09 -7.51
C ARG A 557 8.70 10.55 -6.61
N LEU A 558 8.52 11.63 -5.85
CA LEU A 558 9.46 12.09 -4.83
C LEU A 558 9.55 11.08 -3.68
N LYS A 559 8.41 10.59 -3.18
CA LYS A 559 8.37 9.57 -2.12
C LYS A 559 9.05 8.26 -2.51
N ASP A 560 8.87 7.80 -3.75
CA ASP A 560 9.55 6.61 -4.29
C ASP A 560 11.08 6.77 -4.31
N ARG A 561 11.55 8.02 -4.40
CA ARG A 561 12.96 8.40 -4.32
C ARG A 561 13.41 8.71 -2.88
N HIS A 562 12.55 8.54 -1.88
CA HIS A 562 12.78 8.93 -0.49
C HIS A 562 13.07 10.44 -0.30
N ILE A 563 12.57 11.27 -1.22
CA ILE A 563 12.64 12.72 -1.12
C ILE A 563 11.34 13.21 -0.49
N SER A 564 11.43 13.81 0.69
CA SER A 564 10.29 14.45 1.33
C SER A 564 10.40 15.96 1.27
N LEU A 565 9.27 16.63 1.03
CA LEU A 565 9.23 18.09 0.95
C LEU A 565 9.67 18.75 2.25
N TYR A 566 9.25 18.15 3.37
CA TYR A 566 9.71 18.60 4.67
C TYR A 566 11.22 18.40 4.83
N GLY A 567 11.75 17.21 4.51
CA GLY A 567 13.18 16.91 4.65
C GLY A 567 14.06 17.87 3.86
N LEU A 568 13.63 18.26 2.65
CA LEU A 568 14.29 19.28 1.85
C LEU A 568 14.36 20.65 2.56
N ILE A 569 13.30 21.02 3.29
CA ILE A 569 13.17 22.35 3.91
C ILE A 569 13.77 22.39 5.32
N SER A 570 13.68 21.31 6.11
CA SER A 570 14.36 21.24 7.41
C SER A 570 15.88 21.30 7.28
N ASN A 571 16.40 20.76 6.17
CA ASN A 571 17.82 20.79 5.87
C ASN A 571 18.23 22.04 5.08
N CYS A 572 17.32 22.99 4.89
CA CYS A 572 17.55 24.19 4.12
C CYS A 572 18.04 25.34 4.99
N SER A 573 18.97 26.14 4.47
CA SER A 573 19.46 27.38 5.11
C SER A 573 18.42 28.52 5.10
N CYS A 574 17.12 28.21 5.00
CA CYS A 574 15.99 29.14 4.87
C CYS A 574 15.10 29.15 6.13
N THR A 575 15.67 28.87 7.30
CA THR A 575 14.98 28.39 8.51
C THR A 575 14.03 29.38 9.21
N GLU A 576 14.05 30.67 8.90
CA GLU A 576 13.20 31.65 9.61
C GLU A 576 11.70 31.46 9.32
N ASN A 577 11.31 30.89 8.15
CA ASN A 577 9.91 30.65 7.75
C ASN A 577 9.65 29.25 7.14
N SER A 578 10.19 28.19 7.73
CA SER A 578 10.11 26.80 7.19
C SER A 578 8.68 26.32 6.86
N GLY A 579 7.69 26.69 7.68
CA GLY A 579 6.28 26.34 7.44
C GLY A 579 5.73 26.95 6.15
N GLU A 580 6.03 28.23 5.87
CA GLU A 580 5.57 28.92 4.66
C GLU A 580 6.23 28.35 3.40
N PHE A 581 7.52 27.99 3.48
CA PHE A 581 8.24 27.32 2.39
C PHE A 581 7.60 25.98 2.02
N ILE A 582 7.17 25.18 3.00
CA ILE A 582 6.53 23.88 2.74
C ILE A 582 5.20 24.08 1.99
N LEU A 583 4.42 25.08 2.39
CA LEU A 583 3.16 25.40 1.74
C LEU A 583 3.38 25.87 0.29
N GLU A 584 4.36 26.74 0.06
CA GLU A 584 4.65 27.27 -1.28
C GLU A 584 5.25 26.21 -2.20
N ILE A 585 6.16 25.35 -1.73
CA ILE A 585 6.68 24.25 -2.57
C ILE A 585 5.59 23.27 -2.94
N GLU A 586 4.69 22.94 -2.01
CA GLU A 586 3.57 22.05 -2.28
C GLU A 586 2.62 22.67 -3.32
N LYS A 587 2.31 23.96 -3.19
CA LYS A 587 1.51 24.71 -4.15
C LYS A 587 2.13 24.73 -5.54
N ILE A 588 3.45 24.94 -5.64
CA ILE A 588 4.19 24.91 -6.91
C ILE A 588 4.14 23.51 -7.53
N LEU A 589 4.35 22.45 -6.75
CA LEU A 589 4.31 21.07 -7.25
C LEU A 589 2.89 20.59 -7.62
N LEU A 590 1.84 21.28 -7.18
CA LEU A 590 0.47 21.07 -7.65
C LEU A 590 0.22 21.65 -9.05
N ASN A 591 1.09 22.53 -9.55
CA ASN A 591 1.04 23.05 -10.91
C ASN A 591 1.68 22.05 -11.89
N PRO A 592 0.98 21.67 -12.98
CA PRO A 592 1.50 20.68 -13.94
C PRO A 592 2.84 21.04 -14.59
N GLY A 593 3.13 22.32 -14.80
CA GLY A 593 4.38 22.78 -15.42
C GLY A 593 5.59 22.51 -14.54
N TYR A 594 5.52 22.85 -13.25
CA TYR A 594 6.62 22.59 -12.31
C TYR A 594 6.71 21.11 -11.90
N ALA A 595 5.59 20.40 -11.84
CA ALA A 595 5.60 18.95 -11.69
C ALA A 595 6.36 18.28 -12.86
N GLY A 596 6.02 18.63 -14.09
CA GLY A 596 6.69 18.14 -15.31
C GLY A 596 8.17 18.53 -15.40
N PHE A 597 8.55 19.70 -14.88
CA PHE A 597 9.95 20.10 -14.75
C PHE A 597 10.74 19.14 -13.84
N ILE A 598 10.22 18.81 -12.65
CA ILE A 598 10.90 17.87 -11.74
C ILE A 598 10.88 16.43 -12.29
N GLU A 599 9.80 16.00 -12.94
CA GLU A 599 9.75 14.70 -13.63
C GLU A 599 10.84 14.60 -14.72
N SER A 600 11.02 15.67 -15.49
CA SER A 600 12.08 15.75 -16.50
C SER A 600 13.47 15.74 -15.86
N ALA A 601 13.65 16.41 -14.72
CA ALA A 601 14.88 16.37 -13.95
C ALA A 601 15.24 14.94 -13.50
N PHE A 602 14.27 14.10 -13.15
CA PHE A 602 14.53 12.70 -12.82
C PHE A 602 15.08 11.91 -14.03
N ALA A 603 14.52 12.11 -15.21
CA ALA A 603 14.99 11.44 -16.43
C ALA A 603 16.43 11.89 -16.80
N VAL A 604 16.70 13.20 -16.72
CA VAL A 604 18.04 13.76 -16.95
C VAL A 604 19.02 13.24 -15.89
N SER A 605 18.60 13.15 -14.63
CA SER A 605 19.43 12.62 -13.55
C SER A 605 19.82 11.17 -13.81
N ASP A 606 18.86 10.30 -14.13
CA ASP A 606 19.12 8.90 -14.44
C ASP A 606 20.09 8.75 -15.64
N ALA A 607 19.99 9.62 -16.64
CA ALA A 607 20.89 9.63 -17.79
C ALA A 607 22.29 10.16 -17.45
N TYR A 608 22.37 11.20 -16.61
CA TYR A 608 23.63 11.81 -16.15
C TYR A 608 24.44 10.84 -15.28
N GLU A 609 23.80 10.20 -14.31
CA GLU A 609 24.44 9.19 -13.45
C GLU A 609 24.96 7.99 -14.27
N ARG A 610 24.34 7.71 -15.42
CA ARG A 610 24.79 6.69 -16.39
C ARG A 610 25.76 7.21 -17.44
N LYS A 611 26.17 8.48 -17.36
CA LYS A 611 27.06 9.15 -18.32
C LYS A 611 26.52 9.21 -19.76
N LEU A 612 25.20 9.11 -19.94
CA LEU A 612 24.51 9.28 -21.22
C LEU A 612 24.26 10.78 -21.51
N VAL A 613 24.21 11.59 -20.47
CA VAL A 613 24.26 13.06 -20.52
C VAL A 613 25.52 13.49 -19.77
N SER A 614 26.37 14.31 -20.40
CA SER A 614 27.63 14.76 -19.80
C SER A 614 27.71 16.27 -19.57
N ASP A 615 26.89 17.06 -20.29
CA ASP A 615 26.84 18.52 -20.17
C ASP A 615 25.46 18.95 -19.67
N LEU A 616 25.45 19.63 -18.52
CA LEU A 616 24.24 20.12 -17.86
C LEU A 616 23.92 21.57 -18.19
N SER A 617 24.65 22.23 -19.09
CA SER A 617 24.49 23.67 -19.40
C SER A 617 23.05 24.02 -19.81
N ALA A 618 22.44 23.26 -20.71
CA ALA A 618 21.05 23.46 -21.11
C ALA A 618 20.06 23.24 -19.96
N PHE A 619 20.31 22.22 -19.14
CA PHE A 619 19.49 21.94 -17.96
C PHE A 619 19.58 23.05 -16.91
N ASN A 620 20.79 23.59 -16.69
CA ASN A 620 21.02 24.71 -15.78
C ASN A 620 20.31 25.99 -16.24
N MET A 621 20.30 26.26 -17.56
CA MET A 621 19.51 27.37 -18.12
C MET A 621 18.02 27.21 -17.83
N TRP A 622 17.49 25.99 -17.95
CA TRP A 622 16.08 25.72 -17.62
C TRP A 622 15.79 25.90 -16.13
N CYS A 623 16.69 25.43 -15.25
CA CYS A 623 16.58 25.64 -13.81
C CYS A 623 16.55 27.15 -13.45
N ASN A 624 17.43 27.96 -14.04
CA ASN A 624 17.43 29.41 -13.84
C ASN A 624 16.13 30.07 -14.33
N ALA A 625 15.57 29.61 -15.46
CA ALA A 625 14.30 30.10 -15.98
C ALA A 625 13.14 29.78 -15.03
N ALA A 626 13.06 28.54 -14.51
CA ALA A 626 12.04 28.15 -13.55
C ALA A 626 12.12 28.98 -12.25
N ALA A 627 13.33 29.18 -11.71
CA ALA A 627 13.52 30.04 -10.53
C ALA A 627 13.11 31.51 -10.80
N SER A 628 13.40 32.01 -12.00
CA SER A 628 13.01 33.37 -12.41
C SER A 628 11.49 33.53 -12.51
N GLU A 629 10.81 32.56 -13.11
CA GLU A 629 9.36 32.55 -13.25
C GLU A 629 8.66 32.56 -11.89
N ILE A 630 9.10 31.69 -10.97
CA ILE A 630 8.53 31.58 -9.62
C ILE A 630 8.74 32.88 -8.82
N SER A 631 9.92 33.49 -8.93
CA SER A 631 10.26 34.70 -8.18
C SER A 631 9.70 35.98 -8.78
N GLY A 632 9.29 35.97 -10.05
CA GLY A 632 8.87 37.17 -10.78
C GLY A 632 10.03 38.12 -11.14
N GLN A 633 11.28 37.71 -10.92
CA GLN A 633 12.49 38.50 -11.24
C GLN A 633 13.55 37.63 -11.92
N LYS A 634 14.53 38.27 -12.58
CA LYS A 634 15.59 37.54 -13.28
C LYS A 634 16.57 36.90 -12.30
N ILE A 635 16.63 35.58 -12.28
CA ILE A 635 17.59 34.77 -11.51
C ILE A 635 18.63 34.18 -12.47
N THR A 636 19.91 34.47 -12.22
CA THR A 636 21.04 33.97 -13.03
C THR A 636 21.89 32.94 -12.31
N ASN A 637 21.82 32.92 -10.97
CA ASN A 637 22.52 31.97 -10.12
C ASN A 637 21.54 31.42 -9.08
N LEU A 638 21.48 30.09 -8.96
CA LEU A 638 20.67 29.43 -7.94
C LEU A 638 21.37 29.47 -6.58
N LYS A 639 20.58 29.52 -5.52
CA LYS A 639 21.09 29.29 -4.16
C LYS A 639 21.21 27.78 -3.93
N ASP A 640 22.32 27.33 -3.35
CA ASP A 640 22.40 25.97 -2.82
C ASP A 640 21.71 25.93 -1.45
N LEU A 641 20.43 25.59 -1.47
CA LEU A 641 19.56 25.58 -0.31
C LEU A 641 19.39 24.18 0.27
N ILE A 642 19.84 23.12 -0.40
CA ILE A 642 19.66 21.74 0.05
C ILE A 642 21.01 21.20 0.52
N SER A 643 21.12 20.85 1.80
CA SER A 643 22.38 20.35 2.37
C SER A 643 22.61 18.84 2.19
N ASP A 644 21.63 18.10 1.67
CA ASP A 644 21.76 16.65 1.42
C ASP A 644 22.76 16.38 0.26
N GLU A 645 23.90 15.81 0.61
CA GLU A 645 24.98 15.47 -0.33
C GLU A 645 24.73 14.15 -1.09
N GLU A 646 23.81 13.30 -0.62
CA GLU A 646 23.49 12.04 -1.29
C GLU A 646 22.56 12.25 -2.50
N LEU A 647 21.88 13.40 -2.57
CA LEU A 647 21.02 13.75 -3.69
C LEU A 647 21.83 13.94 -4.98
N PRO A 648 21.46 13.26 -6.09
CA PRO A 648 22.10 13.45 -7.38
C PRO A 648 22.07 14.92 -7.80
N ILE A 649 23.18 15.39 -8.38
CA ILE A 649 23.40 16.81 -8.68
C ILE A 649 22.28 17.41 -9.53
N VAL A 650 21.73 16.66 -10.48
CA VAL A 650 20.63 17.11 -11.35
C VAL A 650 19.34 17.32 -10.55
N ILE A 651 18.98 16.36 -9.69
CA ILE A 651 17.80 16.45 -8.83
C ILE A 651 17.97 17.60 -7.84
N LYS A 652 19.13 17.67 -7.18
CA LYS A 652 19.47 18.74 -6.24
C LYS A 652 19.37 20.12 -6.90
N THR A 653 19.90 20.28 -8.11
CA THR A 653 19.85 21.55 -8.87
C THR A 653 18.41 21.94 -9.22
N ALA A 654 17.58 20.98 -9.65
CA ALA A 654 16.17 21.23 -9.98
C ALA A 654 15.36 21.67 -8.76
N LEU A 655 15.55 20.99 -7.62
CA LEU A 655 14.88 21.34 -6.37
C LEU A 655 15.39 22.69 -5.83
N ASN A 656 16.69 22.95 -5.90
CA ASN A 656 17.27 24.27 -5.59
C ASN A 656 16.70 25.38 -6.47
N ALA A 657 16.36 25.09 -7.73
CA ALA A 657 15.70 26.06 -8.61
C ALA A 657 14.33 26.48 -8.08
N LEU A 658 13.49 25.50 -7.69
CA LEU A 658 12.18 25.77 -7.09
C LEU A 658 12.32 26.55 -5.78
N LEU A 659 13.20 26.10 -4.89
CA LEU A 659 13.44 26.72 -3.59
C LEU A 659 14.03 28.13 -3.71
N THR A 660 14.94 28.36 -4.66
CA THR A 660 15.49 29.70 -4.93
C THR A 660 14.39 30.64 -5.39
N GLY A 661 13.52 30.18 -6.29
CA GLY A 661 12.36 30.95 -6.75
C GLY A 661 11.45 31.34 -5.59
N ILE A 662 11.08 30.37 -4.75
CA ILE A 662 10.24 30.59 -3.54
C ILE A 662 10.93 31.57 -2.59
N TYR A 663 12.22 31.37 -2.31
CA TYR A 663 13.00 32.22 -1.42
C TYR A 663 12.94 33.68 -1.82
N TYR A 664 13.16 33.98 -3.11
CA TYR A 664 13.08 35.36 -3.57
C TYR A 664 11.65 35.90 -3.60
N LYS A 665 10.66 35.06 -3.93
CA LYS A 665 9.25 35.44 -3.89
C LYS A 665 8.85 35.91 -2.49
N ILE A 666 9.12 35.10 -1.45
CA ILE A 666 8.77 35.41 -0.06
C ILE A 666 9.51 36.68 0.43
N ASN A 667 10.84 36.72 0.26
CA ASN A 667 11.65 37.85 0.76
C ASN A 667 11.42 39.17 -0.01
N SER A 668 10.92 39.12 -1.25
CA SER A 668 10.56 40.34 -2.00
C SER A 668 9.27 41.00 -1.50
N HIS A 669 8.38 40.25 -0.85
CA HIS A 669 7.15 40.76 -0.25
C HIS A 669 7.40 41.46 1.08
N GLU A 670 8.42 41.06 1.84
CA GLU A 670 8.81 41.70 3.11
C GLU A 670 9.42 43.11 2.92
N GLN A 671 9.91 43.45 1.74
CA GLN A 671 10.43 44.80 1.44
C GLN A 671 9.36 45.81 0.98
N LYS A 672 8.10 45.37 0.79
CA LYS A 672 6.99 46.20 0.30
C LYS A 672 5.88 46.46 1.33
N ASN A 673 6.00 45.90 2.52
CA ASN A 673 5.22 46.24 3.71
C ASN A 673 6.12 46.93 4.72
#